data_AF-A0A0D2UIK6-F1
#
_entry.id   AF-A0A0D2UIK6-F1
#
_cell.length_a   1.000
_cell.length_b   1.000
_cell.length_c   1.000
_cell.angle_alpha   90.00
_cell.angle_beta   90.00
_cell.angle_gamma   90.00
#
_symmetry.space_group_name_H-M   'P 1'
#
loop_
_entity.id
_entity.type
_entity.pdbx_description
1 polymer ?
#
loop_
_entity_poly.entity_id
_entity_poly.type
_entity_poly.pdbx_seq_one_letter_code
_entity_poly.pdbx_strand_id
1 'polypeptide(L)'
;MSVPRPPPMPGSPAGSIRKTEEGTSIVHIPPVHFAHVLDVNTNITGLVTGPTTLVLQTHEELVLGPMPLIIIPPRHYCIIRDPVDYSTVVFTKGGFGAAQKPAAAAPATAPPGPSATAPPVSRDESPILVGSVATSRTAPMKQRIGARSIRLHGRPFPLFPGEDMFEGLKAIKLLPVVPVNSAIALQAIADFDDTESVPGKVIHRQAGDEWHLRGPRTYIPHADVQVTATIQPTLIKEGHAIRLRAKRDCLDGFSGKARVTGEEWLVRTPGAYVLTADEAFVQEIAATTLTAKIGLHLQAVETFTDFKGIQRLAGDEWLLTLADTESYIPDVTERIIKQVDKIVLGPLNYCVVLNPHDPKTGRPQWGRRDVRKGVLSFFLHPGEELDGKGVTNAYVLADDEAVVVSAIESFADTRNGVALQRAPGEQWMVRGPVEFIPSREESVVARRKAIPLDMNEGIYIQDLQTGTVRAVMGPTSYLLRASEQLWEKDLTSEVEQLLKAGGGIGDEDVRKIAYFDGNAASDKPRDKTRVVTFRIPHNTAVQLHDYQLRTARILYGPDLVLLGPHENFTVLRLSAGKPKRAGALRSVALMLGPDFTTDIITVETADHARLILTIAFNNYFDINRSTEESKAKIFCVPDFIGFACKNIGSRIRERVAHTTFDEFHRFSARIIQEAVFGVGANGEQNTELRFEANGLVVTNIDVQSIEPSDQQMRDSLQKSVQMAIEIATRSIEASSRHDAENEEQQARGHLETQKIRNQIEAEKTQCKLFEIRAFNSAIESTGQAKAEAEAQAERLAIEGQSAIVLAELRAEAARLETDTELLNLTQARNAELHFIREQTKLELAKMRALSEINKAKVSRTVGALGHGTILAMANAEHSQKVRLLQALNLKSTVFTDGNSPINLFNTANGLIGGNGQ
;
A
#
# COMPACT_ATOMS: atom_id res chain seq x y z
N MET A 1 27.62 -44.31 -58.03
CA MET A 1 28.63 -43.92 -59.04
C MET A 1 28.16 -44.38 -60.40
N SER A 2 28.39 -43.59 -61.45
CA SER A 2 28.05 -43.90 -62.84
C SER A 2 28.79 -45.13 -63.33
N VAL A 3 28.06 -46.12 -63.87
CA VAL A 3 28.66 -47.25 -64.59
C VAL A 3 28.88 -46.79 -66.04
N PRO A 4 30.13 -46.72 -66.54
CA PRO A 4 30.37 -46.38 -67.94
C PRO A 4 29.90 -47.52 -68.85
N ARG A 5 29.40 -47.18 -70.05
CA ARG A 5 29.26 -48.18 -71.13
C ARG A 5 30.63 -48.83 -71.37
N PRO A 6 30.73 -50.17 -71.52
CA PRO A 6 31.93 -50.77 -72.08
C PRO A 6 32.11 -50.27 -73.53
N PRO A 7 33.36 -50.11 -74.00
CA PRO A 7 33.63 -49.74 -75.39
C PRO A 7 33.16 -50.85 -76.35
N PRO A 8 32.95 -50.54 -77.64
CA PRO A 8 32.73 -51.58 -78.64
C PRO A 8 33.96 -52.50 -78.65
N MET A 9 33.73 -53.82 -78.55
CA MET A 9 34.81 -54.79 -78.74
C MET A 9 35.39 -54.63 -80.15
N PRO A 10 36.72 -54.66 -80.30
CA PRO A 10 37.37 -54.52 -81.60
C PRO A 10 36.92 -55.63 -82.56
N GLY A 11 36.95 -55.32 -83.86
CA GLY A 11 36.39 -56.17 -84.91
C GLY A 11 36.93 -57.60 -84.90
N SER A 12 36.09 -58.52 -85.39
CA SER A 12 36.41 -59.93 -85.60
C SER A 12 37.82 -60.11 -86.19
N PRO A 13 38.76 -60.78 -85.48
CA PRO A 13 40.04 -61.12 -86.06
C PRO A 13 39.80 -62.22 -87.09
N ALA A 14 39.63 -61.80 -88.35
CA ALA A 14 39.40 -62.68 -89.48
C ALA A 14 40.58 -63.64 -89.65
N GLY A 15 40.45 -64.85 -89.08
CA GLY A 15 41.33 -65.97 -89.39
C GLY A 15 41.25 -66.22 -90.89
N SER A 16 42.35 -66.00 -91.61
CA SER A 16 42.35 -65.95 -93.07
C SER A 16 41.98 -67.30 -93.67
N ILE A 17 40.71 -67.44 -94.06
CA ILE A 17 40.25 -68.53 -94.93
C ILE A 17 40.80 -68.25 -96.32
N ARG A 18 41.86 -68.97 -96.71
CA ARG A 18 42.32 -68.94 -98.10
C ARG A 18 41.49 -69.93 -98.90
N LYS A 19 40.68 -69.43 -99.83
CA LYS A 19 40.06 -70.24 -100.88
C LYS A 19 41.03 -70.36 -102.04
N THR A 20 41.35 -71.59 -102.42
CA THR A 20 42.12 -71.91 -103.64
C THR A 20 41.21 -71.91 -104.87
N GLU A 21 41.78 -71.71 -106.06
CA GLU A 21 41.00 -71.54 -107.32
C GLU A 21 40.14 -72.77 -107.69
N GLU A 22 40.39 -73.93 -107.07
CA GLU A 22 39.60 -75.17 -107.20
C GLU A 22 38.47 -75.28 -106.13
N GLY A 23 38.17 -74.23 -105.37
CA GLY A 23 37.01 -74.15 -104.46
C GLY A 23 37.22 -74.71 -103.04
N THR A 24 38.37 -75.30 -102.76
CA THR A 24 38.77 -75.79 -101.42
C THR A 24 39.07 -74.63 -100.46
N SER A 25 38.63 -74.76 -99.19
CA SER A 25 38.79 -73.72 -98.15
C SER A 25 39.78 -74.16 -97.08
N ILE A 26 40.87 -73.39 -96.91
CA ILE A 26 41.96 -73.71 -95.98
C ILE A 26 41.83 -72.84 -94.72
N VAL A 27 41.78 -73.49 -93.55
CA VAL A 27 41.68 -72.86 -92.22
C VAL A 27 42.97 -73.13 -91.44
N HIS A 28 43.74 -72.09 -91.17
CA HIS A 28 44.92 -72.19 -90.30
C HIS A 28 44.51 -72.01 -88.83
N ILE A 29 44.74 -73.04 -88.00
CA ILE A 29 44.48 -73.00 -86.55
C ILE A 29 45.84 -72.80 -85.84
N PRO A 30 46.11 -71.63 -85.24
CA PRO A 30 47.38 -71.35 -84.57
C PRO A 30 47.64 -72.26 -83.35
N PRO A 31 48.88 -72.28 -82.81
CA PRO A 31 49.15 -72.85 -81.50
C PRO A 31 48.19 -72.27 -80.44
N VAL A 32 47.82 -73.10 -79.45
CA VAL A 32 46.87 -72.76 -78.37
C VAL A 32 45.52 -72.19 -78.81
N HIS A 33 45.07 -72.54 -80.03
CA HIS A 33 43.71 -72.25 -80.51
C HIS A 33 42.97 -73.55 -80.88
N PHE A 34 41.64 -73.49 -80.93
CA PHE A 34 40.76 -74.56 -81.36
C PHE A 34 39.63 -74.06 -82.25
N ALA A 35 39.08 -74.95 -83.06
CA ALA A 35 37.94 -74.69 -83.95
C ALA A 35 36.93 -75.84 -83.90
N HIS A 36 35.67 -75.57 -84.20
CA HIS A 36 34.63 -76.59 -84.38
C HIS A 36 34.27 -76.73 -85.85
N VAL A 37 34.22 -77.97 -86.34
CA VAL A 37 33.96 -78.31 -87.75
C VAL A 37 32.79 -79.29 -87.79
N LEU A 38 31.73 -78.94 -88.52
CA LEU A 38 30.57 -79.78 -88.78
C LEU A 38 30.82 -80.62 -90.04
N ASP A 39 30.75 -81.94 -89.90
CA ASP A 39 30.63 -82.83 -91.05
C ASP A 39 29.14 -82.90 -91.43
N VAL A 40 28.77 -82.27 -92.56
CA VAL A 40 27.38 -82.09 -93.02
C VAL A 40 26.73 -83.41 -93.43
N ASN A 41 27.52 -84.41 -93.83
CA ASN A 41 27.00 -85.74 -94.19
C ASN A 41 26.57 -86.55 -92.95
N THR A 42 27.27 -86.37 -91.83
CA THR A 42 26.98 -87.08 -90.57
C THR A 42 26.24 -86.23 -89.53
N ASN A 43 26.18 -84.92 -89.76
CA ASN A 43 25.69 -83.89 -88.84
C ASN A 43 26.41 -83.90 -87.47
N ILE A 44 27.69 -84.32 -87.44
CA ILE A 44 28.52 -84.38 -86.23
C ILE A 44 29.48 -83.19 -86.21
N THR A 45 29.48 -82.44 -85.11
CA THR A 45 30.47 -81.39 -84.83
C THR A 45 31.72 -81.98 -84.17
N GLY A 46 32.85 -81.91 -84.87
CA GLY A 46 34.17 -82.29 -84.37
C GLY A 46 34.95 -81.10 -83.80
N LEU A 47 35.90 -81.39 -82.92
CA LEU A 47 36.83 -80.41 -82.34
C LEU A 47 38.23 -80.59 -82.94
N VAL A 48 38.81 -79.50 -83.47
CA VAL A 48 40.17 -79.49 -83.99
C VAL A 48 41.02 -78.52 -83.16
N THR A 49 42.17 -78.98 -82.67
CA THR A 49 43.13 -78.13 -81.94
C THR A 49 44.37 -77.85 -82.79
N GLY A 50 44.96 -76.67 -82.61
CA GLY A 50 46.19 -76.28 -83.29
C GLY A 50 47.47 -76.78 -82.59
N PRO A 51 48.65 -76.64 -83.23
CA PRO A 51 48.87 -76.01 -84.53
C PRO A 51 48.60 -76.96 -85.70
N THR A 52 47.53 -76.69 -86.46
CA THR A 52 47.12 -77.52 -87.61
C THR A 52 46.54 -76.63 -88.70
N THR A 53 46.96 -76.81 -89.95
CA THR A 53 46.29 -76.21 -91.11
C THR A 53 45.30 -77.22 -91.66
N LEU A 54 44.01 -76.99 -91.44
CA LEU A 54 42.93 -77.85 -91.88
C LEU A 54 42.51 -77.46 -93.31
N VAL A 55 42.37 -78.44 -94.20
CA VAL A 55 41.75 -78.24 -95.53
C VAL A 55 40.35 -78.83 -95.46
N LEU A 56 39.34 -77.95 -95.44
CA LEU A 56 37.94 -78.37 -95.35
C LEU A 56 37.53 -79.12 -96.61
N GLN A 57 36.98 -80.32 -96.43
CA GLN A 57 36.37 -81.09 -97.51
C GLN A 57 35.02 -80.48 -97.94
N THR A 58 34.50 -80.87 -99.10
CA THR A 58 33.20 -80.37 -99.64
C THR A 58 31.98 -80.66 -98.76
N HIS A 59 32.12 -81.52 -97.75
CA HIS A 59 31.10 -81.87 -96.76
C HIS A 59 31.45 -81.42 -95.33
N GLU A 60 32.45 -80.55 -95.17
CA GLU A 60 32.88 -80.01 -93.87
C GLU A 60 32.69 -78.49 -93.82
N GLU A 61 31.97 -78.00 -92.80
CA GLU A 61 31.74 -76.57 -92.58
C GLU A 61 32.34 -76.11 -91.24
N LEU A 62 32.95 -74.92 -91.22
CA LEU A 62 33.54 -74.34 -90.02
C LEU A 62 32.45 -73.65 -89.16
N VAL A 63 31.98 -74.31 -88.11
CA VAL A 63 30.96 -73.76 -87.19
C VAL A 63 31.55 -72.69 -86.28
N LEU A 64 32.76 -72.92 -85.76
CA LEU A 64 33.44 -72.01 -84.84
C LEU A 64 34.87 -71.79 -85.32
N GLY A 65 35.16 -70.57 -85.76
CA GLY A 65 36.51 -70.15 -86.16
C GLY A 65 37.52 -70.19 -85.01
N PRO A 66 38.83 -70.12 -85.31
CA PRO A 66 39.89 -70.42 -84.34
C PRO A 66 39.84 -69.52 -83.10
N MET A 67 39.32 -70.05 -81.99
CA MET A 67 39.27 -69.42 -80.68
C MET A 67 40.48 -69.81 -79.83
N PRO A 68 40.98 -68.95 -78.93
CA PRO A 68 42.03 -69.33 -77.99
C PRO A 68 41.52 -70.39 -77.00
N LEU A 69 42.40 -71.32 -76.60
CA LEU A 69 42.15 -72.25 -75.49
C LEU A 69 41.91 -71.46 -74.19
N ILE A 70 41.06 -71.99 -73.31
CA ILE A 70 40.82 -71.40 -71.99
C ILE A 70 42.04 -71.66 -71.11
N ILE A 71 42.63 -70.58 -70.59
CA ILE A 71 43.73 -70.61 -69.65
C ILE A 71 43.22 -70.13 -68.30
N ILE A 72 43.12 -71.03 -67.32
CA ILE A 72 42.78 -70.69 -65.94
C ILE A 72 44.08 -70.37 -65.19
N PRO A 73 44.29 -69.14 -64.67
CA PRO A 73 45.48 -68.81 -63.90
C PRO A 73 45.57 -69.58 -62.58
N PRO A 74 46.76 -69.70 -61.95
CA PRO A 74 46.89 -70.26 -60.61
C PRO A 74 45.92 -69.61 -59.62
N ARG A 75 45.39 -70.43 -58.70
CA ARG A 75 44.39 -70.04 -57.68
C ARG A 75 43.05 -69.52 -58.24
N HIS A 76 42.77 -69.71 -59.52
CA HIS A 76 41.46 -69.41 -60.12
C HIS A 76 40.73 -70.70 -60.53
N TYR A 77 39.43 -70.57 -60.79
CA TYR A 77 38.57 -71.60 -61.32
C TYR A 77 37.56 -71.01 -62.32
N CYS A 78 36.96 -71.84 -63.16
CA CYS A 78 35.74 -71.49 -63.89
C CYS A 78 34.71 -72.62 -63.81
N ILE A 79 33.46 -72.29 -64.13
CA ILE A 79 32.35 -73.26 -64.17
C ILE A 79 31.96 -73.46 -65.64
N ILE A 80 31.91 -74.72 -66.08
CA ILE A 80 31.42 -75.15 -67.40
C ILE A 80 29.99 -75.67 -67.24
N ARG A 81 29.09 -75.25 -68.13
CA ARG A 81 27.75 -75.82 -68.33
C ARG A 81 27.80 -76.96 -69.32
N ASP A 82 26.92 -77.94 -69.11
CA ASP A 82 26.69 -79.07 -70.01
C ASP A 82 27.96 -79.87 -70.36
N PRO A 83 28.82 -80.19 -69.36
CA PRO A 83 30.15 -80.75 -69.59
C PRO A 83 30.10 -82.11 -70.29
N VAL A 84 31.00 -82.31 -71.24
CA VAL A 84 31.13 -83.57 -71.99
C VAL A 84 31.63 -84.71 -71.09
N ASP A 85 31.11 -85.91 -71.34
CA ASP A 85 31.57 -87.15 -70.72
C ASP A 85 32.82 -87.68 -71.46
N TYR A 86 33.99 -87.51 -70.84
CA TYR A 86 35.28 -87.91 -71.40
C TYR A 86 35.40 -89.40 -71.69
N SER A 87 34.60 -90.27 -71.06
CA SER A 87 34.59 -91.70 -71.37
C SER A 87 34.13 -91.99 -72.81
N THR A 88 33.41 -91.05 -73.43
CA THR A 88 32.91 -91.15 -74.81
C THR A 88 33.85 -90.52 -75.85
N VAL A 89 34.99 -89.94 -75.44
CA VAL A 89 35.90 -89.20 -76.34
C VAL A 89 37.06 -90.09 -76.80
N VAL A 90 37.08 -90.42 -78.08
CA VAL A 90 38.17 -91.21 -78.71
C VAL A 90 39.24 -90.28 -79.29
N PHE A 91 40.46 -90.37 -78.79
CA PHE A 91 41.62 -89.64 -79.31
C PHE A 91 42.39 -90.49 -80.31
N THR A 92 42.63 -89.98 -81.52
CA THR A 92 43.48 -90.63 -82.52
C THR A 92 44.71 -89.79 -82.84
N LYS A 93 45.88 -90.45 -82.92
CA LYS A 93 47.09 -89.89 -83.55
C LYS A 93 47.18 -90.45 -84.96
N GLY A 94 47.47 -89.60 -85.94
CA GLY A 94 47.36 -89.96 -87.35
C GLY A 94 48.42 -90.95 -87.85
N GLY A 95 48.07 -91.71 -88.88
CA GLY A 95 49.02 -92.46 -89.73
C GLY A 95 49.08 -93.98 -89.49
N PHE A 96 48.54 -94.72 -90.46
CA PHE A 96 48.69 -96.16 -90.73
C PHE A 96 49.74 -96.99 -89.94
N GLY A 97 49.29 -98.13 -89.38
CA GLY A 97 50.12 -99.35 -89.27
C GLY A 97 50.24 -99.98 -87.87
N ALA A 98 49.72 -101.21 -87.76
CA ALA A 98 50.03 -102.28 -86.79
C ALA A 98 50.19 -101.98 -85.27
N ALA A 99 49.45 -102.74 -84.46
CA ALA A 99 49.52 -102.68 -82.99
C ALA A 99 50.70 -103.49 -82.41
N GLN A 100 51.29 -103.00 -81.31
CA GLN A 100 52.01 -103.82 -80.34
C GLN A 100 52.00 -103.22 -78.92
N LYS A 101 51.57 -104.03 -77.94
CA LYS A 101 52.00 -103.96 -76.51
C LYS A 101 53.42 -104.56 -76.42
N PRO A 102 54.31 -104.19 -75.48
CA PRO A 102 54.12 -104.31 -74.02
C PRO A 102 54.53 -102.98 -73.29
N ALA A 103 54.91 -102.85 -72.01
CA ALA A 103 55.22 -103.79 -70.92
C ALA A 103 54.93 -103.14 -69.52
N ALA A 104 55.47 -103.73 -68.45
CA ALA A 104 55.62 -103.10 -67.11
C ALA A 104 57.10 -103.14 -66.66
N ALA A 105 57.48 -102.26 -65.72
CA ALA A 105 58.77 -102.29 -65.03
C ALA A 105 58.58 -101.93 -63.54
N ALA A 106 59.41 -102.52 -62.66
CA ALA A 106 59.31 -102.43 -61.20
C ALA A 106 60.59 -101.76 -60.59
N PRO A 107 60.92 -101.84 -59.28
CA PRO A 107 60.95 -100.63 -58.44
C PRO A 107 62.30 -100.34 -57.75
N ALA A 108 62.38 -99.25 -56.96
CA ALA A 108 63.51 -98.91 -56.09
C ALA A 108 63.05 -98.25 -54.75
N THR A 109 63.93 -98.25 -53.74
CA THR A 109 63.69 -97.90 -52.31
C THR A 109 64.72 -96.88 -51.79
N ALA A 110 64.60 -96.20 -50.64
CA ALA A 110 63.52 -95.77 -49.71
C ALA A 110 64.21 -94.84 -48.66
N PRO A 111 63.93 -94.90 -47.33
CA PRO A 111 62.74 -94.53 -46.54
C PRO A 111 62.98 -93.18 -45.77
N PRO A 112 62.30 -92.79 -44.65
CA PRO A 112 60.93 -93.06 -44.16
C PRO A 112 60.09 -91.80 -43.72
N GLY A 113 58.77 -91.84 -43.96
CA GLY A 113 57.71 -91.40 -43.02
C GLY A 113 57.32 -89.91 -42.86
N PRO A 114 56.16 -89.61 -42.22
CA PRO A 114 55.08 -90.49 -41.77
C PRO A 114 53.77 -90.38 -42.59
N SER A 115 52.93 -91.40 -42.44
CA SER A 115 51.64 -91.64 -43.08
C SER A 115 50.56 -90.56 -42.89
N ALA A 116 49.84 -90.23 -43.97
CA ALA A 116 48.38 -90.12 -43.94
C ALA A 116 47.79 -90.51 -45.30
N THR A 117 47.04 -91.61 -45.34
CA THR A 117 46.41 -92.20 -46.53
C THR A 117 45.31 -91.32 -47.12
N ALA A 118 45.40 -91.02 -48.42
CA ALA A 118 44.27 -90.55 -49.21
C ALA A 118 43.72 -91.70 -50.08
N PRO A 119 42.39 -91.97 -50.08
CA PRO A 119 41.78 -92.90 -51.03
C PRO A 119 41.76 -92.29 -52.45
N PRO A 120 41.56 -93.11 -53.51
CA PRO A 120 41.66 -92.65 -54.88
C PRO A 120 40.42 -91.86 -55.30
N VAL A 121 40.44 -90.55 -55.11
CA VAL A 121 39.54 -89.66 -55.85
C VAL A 121 39.99 -89.67 -57.31
N SER A 122 39.08 -90.02 -58.21
CA SER A 122 39.33 -90.13 -59.65
C SER A 122 39.73 -88.78 -60.23
N ARG A 123 41.04 -88.54 -60.32
CA ARG A 123 41.60 -87.46 -61.12
C ARG A 123 41.34 -87.74 -62.60
N ASP A 124 40.35 -87.06 -63.17
CA ASP A 124 40.25 -86.88 -64.63
C ASP A 124 41.38 -85.97 -65.13
N GLU A 125 42.63 -86.46 -65.01
CA GLU A 125 43.79 -85.91 -65.72
C GLU A 125 43.70 -86.31 -67.21
N SER A 126 42.81 -85.64 -67.95
CA SER A 126 42.67 -85.85 -69.41
C SER A 126 43.98 -85.46 -70.12
N PRO A 127 44.69 -86.39 -70.80
CA PRO A 127 46.01 -86.11 -71.36
C PRO A 127 45.89 -85.50 -72.76
N ILE A 128 45.43 -84.25 -72.86
CA ILE A 128 45.37 -83.55 -74.15
C ILE A 128 46.81 -83.21 -74.58
N LEU A 129 47.28 -83.93 -75.61
CA LEU A 129 48.52 -83.68 -76.31
C LEU A 129 48.31 -82.53 -77.31
N VAL A 130 49.15 -81.51 -77.26
CA VAL A 130 49.17 -80.47 -78.29
C VAL A 130 49.54 -81.14 -79.63
N GLY A 131 48.70 -80.96 -80.66
CA GLY A 131 48.88 -81.57 -81.98
C GLY A 131 48.09 -82.86 -82.25
N SER A 132 47.10 -83.23 -81.44
CA SER A 132 46.14 -84.30 -81.80
C SER A 132 44.80 -83.74 -82.30
N VAL A 133 44.36 -84.22 -83.47
CA VAL A 133 43.03 -83.95 -84.01
C VAL A 133 41.99 -84.80 -83.26
N ALA A 134 41.06 -84.16 -82.56
CA ALA A 134 40.00 -84.83 -81.80
C ALA A 134 38.74 -85.06 -82.67
N THR A 135 38.90 -85.73 -83.81
CA THR A 135 37.78 -86.16 -84.65
C THR A 135 37.07 -87.37 -84.03
N SER A 136 35.99 -87.13 -83.29
CA SER A 136 34.91 -88.11 -83.25
C SER A 136 34.18 -88.06 -84.59
N ARG A 137 34.51 -88.99 -85.49
CA ARG A 137 33.91 -89.10 -86.82
C ARG A 137 32.84 -90.21 -86.92
N THR A 138 32.42 -90.75 -85.77
CA THR A 138 31.52 -91.92 -85.69
C THR A 138 30.38 -91.79 -84.67
N ALA A 139 30.40 -90.81 -83.76
CA ALA A 139 29.28 -90.53 -82.86
C ALA A 139 29.31 -89.07 -82.32
N PRO A 140 28.15 -88.44 -82.07
CA PRO A 140 28.09 -87.17 -81.34
C PRO A 140 28.58 -87.36 -79.89
N MET A 141 29.30 -86.36 -79.36
CA MET A 141 29.82 -86.40 -77.99
C MET A 141 28.68 -86.31 -76.97
N LYS A 142 28.71 -87.16 -75.94
CA LYS A 142 27.65 -87.19 -74.93
C LYS A 142 27.87 -86.10 -73.88
N GLN A 143 26.97 -85.11 -73.86
CA GLN A 143 26.94 -84.06 -72.85
C GLN A 143 26.10 -84.46 -71.63
N ARG A 144 26.46 -83.93 -70.45
CA ARG A 144 25.62 -83.99 -69.25
C ARG A 144 24.76 -82.73 -69.17
N ILE A 145 23.69 -82.70 -69.96
CA ILE A 145 22.75 -81.57 -70.06
C ILE A 145 22.17 -81.24 -68.67
N GLY A 146 22.24 -79.96 -68.28
CA GLY A 146 21.83 -79.44 -66.98
C GLY A 146 22.93 -79.51 -65.90
N ALA A 147 24.00 -80.29 -66.10
CA ALA A 147 25.08 -80.42 -65.13
C ALA A 147 26.08 -79.26 -65.20
N ARG A 148 26.85 -79.09 -64.13
CA ARG A 148 27.95 -78.13 -64.03
C ARG A 148 29.24 -78.85 -63.69
N SER A 149 30.36 -78.40 -64.26
CA SER A 149 31.69 -78.91 -63.93
C SER A 149 32.61 -77.75 -63.58
N ILE A 150 33.41 -77.92 -62.54
CA ILE A 150 34.37 -76.91 -62.09
C ILE A 150 35.75 -77.29 -62.59
N ARG A 151 36.40 -76.35 -63.28
CA ARG A 151 37.77 -76.48 -63.75
C ARG A 151 38.68 -75.60 -62.92
N LEU A 152 39.74 -76.19 -62.39
CA LEU A 152 40.80 -75.51 -61.65
C LEU A 152 41.97 -75.19 -62.58
N HIS A 153 42.99 -74.49 -62.07
CA HIS A 153 44.24 -74.28 -62.78
C HIS A 153 44.84 -75.60 -63.31
N GLY A 154 45.17 -75.62 -64.60
CA GLY A 154 45.70 -76.79 -65.30
C GLY A 154 46.23 -76.42 -66.68
N ARG A 155 46.37 -77.41 -67.58
CA ARG A 155 46.76 -77.17 -68.97
C ARG A 155 45.64 -76.41 -69.71
N PRO A 156 45.98 -75.52 -70.67
CA PRO A 156 44.98 -74.86 -71.50
C PRO A 156 44.08 -75.88 -72.20
N PHE A 157 42.76 -75.68 -72.13
CA PHE A 157 41.78 -76.64 -72.66
C PHE A 157 40.78 -75.96 -73.62
N PRO A 158 40.27 -76.69 -74.63
CA PRO A 158 39.20 -76.21 -75.51
C PRO A 158 37.83 -76.41 -74.86
N LEU A 159 36.83 -75.63 -75.28
CA LEU A 159 35.43 -76.02 -75.09
C LEU A 159 35.06 -77.05 -76.15
N PHE A 160 34.44 -78.14 -75.74
CA PHE A 160 33.83 -79.08 -76.68
C PHE A 160 32.55 -78.49 -77.28
N PRO A 161 32.09 -78.95 -78.46
CA PRO A 161 30.84 -78.47 -79.06
C PRO A 161 29.68 -78.55 -78.07
N GLY A 162 29.06 -77.39 -77.81
CA GLY A 162 27.95 -77.19 -76.88
C GLY A 162 28.27 -77.22 -75.38
N GLU A 163 29.54 -77.31 -74.98
CA GLU A 163 29.94 -76.80 -73.64
C GLU A 163 29.95 -75.27 -73.66
N ASP A 164 29.54 -74.63 -72.57
CA ASP A 164 29.61 -73.17 -72.42
C ASP A 164 30.21 -72.76 -71.06
N MET A 165 30.90 -71.62 -71.03
CA MET A 165 31.38 -71.04 -69.77
C MET A 165 30.22 -70.35 -69.05
N PHE A 166 29.92 -70.78 -67.83
CA PHE A 166 28.89 -70.17 -66.98
C PHE A 166 29.28 -68.70 -66.67
N GLU A 167 28.62 -67.72 -67.30
CA GLU A 167 28.97 -66.27 -67.31
C GLU A 167 30.07 -65.82 -68.32
N GLY A 168 30.41 -66.66 -69.29
CA GLY A 168 31.31 -66.33 -70.41
C GLY A 168 32.77 -66.09 -69.99
N LEU A 169 33.52 -65.28 -70.75
CA LEU A 169 34.94 -65.00 -70.48
C LEU A 169 35.21 -64.26 -69.15
N LYS A 170 34.19 -63.71 -68.49
CA LYS A 170 34.30 -63.16 -67.12
C LYS A 170 34.19 -64.23 -66.02
N ALA A 171 33.99 -65.51 -66.37
CA ALA A 171 33.76 -66.61 -65.43
C ALA A 171 35.02 -67.17 -64.75
N ILE A 172 36.22 -66.67 -65.06
CA ILE A 172 37.44 -67.04 -64.34
C ILE A 172 37.46 -66.30 -62.99
N LYS A 173 37.03 -67.00 -61.94
CA LYS A 173 36.88 -66.47 -60.57
C LYS A 173 38.06 -66.91 -59.72
N LEU A 174 38.51 -66.05 -58.80
CA LEU A 174 39.53 -66.42 -57.81
C LEU A 174 38.93 -67.42 -56.80
N LEU A 175 39.69 -68.45 -56.42
CA LEU A 175 39.27 -69.39 -55.37
C LEU A 175 39.06 -68.65 -54.04
N PRO A 176 37.88 -68.77 -53.38
CA PRO A 176 37.63 -68.11 -52.12
C PRO A 176 38.60 -68.57 -51.02
N VAL A 177 39.37 -67.64 -50.46
CA VAL A 177 40.24 -67.91 -49.30
C VAL A 177 39.48 -67.56 -48.04
N VAL A 178 39.29 -68.53 -47.15
CA VAL A 178 38.68 -68.35 -45.83
C VAL A 178 39.80 -68.00 -44.84
N PRO A 179 39.89 -66.75 -44.32
CA PRO A 179 40.93 -66.38 -43.36
C PRO A 179 40.78 -67.05 -41.98
N VAL A 180 41.79 -66.87 -41.13
CA VAL A 180 41.75 -67.30 -39.72
C VAL A 180 40.58 -66.60 -39.00
N ASN A 181 39.92 -67.31 -38.08
CA ASN A 181 38.76 -66.82 -37.32
C ASN A 181 37.57 -66.37 -38.18
N SER A 182 37.39 -66.92 -39.38
CA SER A 182 36.15 -66.77 -40.15
C SER A 182 35.65 -68.11 -40.67
N ALA A 183 34.43 -68.13 -41.19
CA ALA A 183 33.90 -69.25 -41.96
C ALA A 183 33.20 -68.74 -43.22
N ILE A 184 33.01 -69.62 -44.20
CA ILE A 184 32.00 -69.40 -45.25
C ILE A 184 30.80 -70.29 -44.97
N ALA A 185 29.60 -69.73 -45.14
CA ALA A 185 28.37 -70.49 -45.12
C ALA A 185 28.12 -71.08 -46.51
N LEU A 186 27.83 -72.38 -46.53
CA LEU A 186 27.64 -73.20 -47.72
C LEU A 186 26.24 -73.82 -47.65
N GLN A 187 25.59 -73.92 -48.80
CA GLN A 187 24.30 -74.58 -48.96
C GLN A 187 24.35 -75.57 -50.13
N ALA A 188 23.82 -76.78 -49.94
CA ALA A 188 23.69 -77.78 -50.99
C ALA A 188 22.55 -77.40 -51.95
N ILE A 189 22.81 -77.42 -53.25
CA ILE A 189 21.83 -77.15 -54.32
C ILE A 189 21.16 -78.47 -54.77
N ALA A 190 21.90 -79.56 -54.73
CA ALA A 190 21.47 -80.91 -55.06
C ALA A 190 22.10 -81.91 -54.09
N ASP A 191 21.59 -83.15 -54.08
CA ASP A 191 22.12 -84.22 -53.24
C ASP A 191 23.53 -84.63 -53.71
N PHE A 192 24.52 -84.61 -52.83
CA PHE A 192 25.91 -84.98 -53.17
C PHE A 192 26.71 -85.49 -51.97
N ASP A 193 27.80 -86.20 -52.27
CA ASP A 193 28.73 -86.75 -51.29
C ASP A 193 29.87 -85.75 -51.00
N ASP A 194 29.75 -85.00 -49.91
CA ASP A 194 30.78 -84.07 -49.45
C ASP A 194 31.96 -84.84 -48.85
N THR A 195 33.10 -84.74 -49.52
CA THR A 195 34.39 -85.34 -49.10
C THR A 195 35.43 -84.30 -48.70
N GLU A 196 35.10 -83.00 -48.78
CA GLU A 196 36.05 -81.90 -48.60
C GLU A 196 35.87 -81.16 -47.26
N SER A 197 34.66 -81.09 -46.71
CA SER A 197 34.41 -80.32 -45.48
C SER A 197 35.10 -80.92 -44.25
N VAL A 198 35.17 -82.25 -44.18
CA VAL A 198 35.79 -83.03 -43.09
C VAL A 198 36.74 -84.08 -43.68
N PRO A 199 38.08 -83.92 -43.51
CA PRO A 199 39.06 -84.85 -44.05
C PRO A 199 38.80 -86.30 -43.59
N GLY A 200 38.73 -87.23 -44.54
CA GLY A 200 38.56 -88.66 -44.28
C GLY A 200 37.14 -89.13 -43.95
N LYS A 201 36.13 -88.26 -44.03
CA LYS A 201 34.72 -88.63 -43.84
C LYS A 201 33.87 -88.18 -45.03
N VAL A 202 33.19 -89.13 -45.67
CA VAL A 202 32.14 -88.83 -46.64
C VAL A 202 30.88 -88.42 -45.89
N ILE A 203 30.28 -87.29 -46.26
CA ILE A 203 29.03 -86.78 -45.69
C ILE A 203 28.02 -86.68 -46.84
N HIS A 204 27.03 -87.56 -46.84
CA HIS A 204 25.88 -87.46 -47.73
C HIS A 204 25.08 -86.20 -47.37
N ARG A 205 25.00 -85.23 -48.28
CA ARG A 205 24.22 -83.99 -48.11
C ARG A 205 22.99 -84.02 -48.99
N GLN A 206 21.90 -83.49 -48.48
CA GLN A 206 20.64 -83.31 -49.21
C GLN A 206 20.50 -81.87 -49.70
N ALA A 207 19.78 -81.68 -50.80
CA ALA A 207 19.44 -80.37 -51.32
C ALA A 207 18.79 -79.48 -50.23
N GLY A 208 19.39 -78.31 -49.98
CA GLY A 208 18.99 -77.37 -48.92
C GLY A 208 19.85 -77.42 -47.65
N ASP A 209 20.69 -78.45 -47.45
CA ASP A 209 21.57 -78.54 -46.27
C ASP A 209 22.51 -77.34 -46.15
N GLU A 210 22.56 -76.71 -44.97
CA GLU A 210 23.43 -75.58 -44.66
C GLU A 210 24.54 -75.97 -43.66
N TRP A 211 25.79 -75.56 -43.93
CA TRP A 211 26.93 -75.75 -43.02
C TRP A 211 27.98 -74.64 -43.14
N HIS A 212 28.84 -74.52 -42.12
CA HIS A 212 29.91 -73.52 -42.08
C HIS A 212 31.30 -74.16 -42.25
N LEU A 213 32.07 -73.68 -43.22
CA LEU A 213 33.44 -74.10 -43.49
C LEU A 213 34.44 -73.12 -42.82
N ARG A 214 34.89 -73.43 -41.59
CA ARG A 214 35.85 -72.61 -40.82
C ARG A 214 37.24 -72.58 -41.49
N GLY A 215 37.89 -71.42 -41.53
CA GLY A 215 39.28 -71.23 -41.98
C GLY A 215 40.34 -71.54 -40.91
N PRO A 216 41.65 -71.42 -41.23
CA PRO A 216 42.21 -70.96 -42.50
C PRO A 216 42.27 -72.08 -43.56
N ARG A 217 41.54 -71.92 -44.67
CA ARG A 217 41.66 -72.80 -45.85
C ARG A 217 41.26 -72.07 -47.13
N THR A 218 41.73 -72.55 -48.28
CA THR A 218 41.17 -72.15 -49.57
C THR A 218 40.00 -73.08 -49.87
N TYR A 219 38.81 -72.52 -50.09
CA TYR A 219 37.65 -73.30 -50.50
C TYR A 219 37.78 -73.63 -51.99
N ILE A 220 37.62 -74.92 -52.31
CA ILE A 220 37.46 -75.40 -53.68
C ILE A 220 35.95 -75.45 -53.92
N PRO A 221 35.40 -74.64 -54.84
CA PRO A 221 33.97 -74.67 -55.09
C PRO A 221 33.54 -76.02 -55.68
N HIS A 222 32.38 -76.52 -55.25
CA HIS A 222 31.75 -77.72 -55.79
C HIS A 222 30.55 -77.34 -56.68
N ALA A 223 30.22 -78.17 -57.67
CA ALA A 223 29.21 -77.85 -58.69
C ALA A 223 27.81 -77.65 -58.06
N ASP A 224 27.52 -78.45 -57.05
CA ASP A 224 26.23 -78.56 -56.36
C ASP A 224 26.21 -77.82 -55.01
N VAL A 225 27.15 -76.90 -54.78
CA VAL A 225 27.24 -76.12 -53.53
C VAL A 225 27.27 -74.62 -53.82
N GLN A 226 26.37 -73.89 -53.18
CA GLN A 226 26.32 -72.44 -53.21
C GLN A 226 27.00 -71.85 -51.97
N VAL A 227 27.89 -70.88 -52.17
CA VAL A 227 28.36 -70.02 -51.07
C VAL A 227 27.27 -68.99 -50.78
N THR A 228 26.70 -69.00 -49.58
CA THR A 228 25.62 -68.09 -49.20
C THR A 228 26.15 -66.81 -48.54
N ALA A 229 27.12 -66.92 -47.64
CA ALA A 229 27.70 -65.79 -46.92
C ALA A 229 29.14 -66.04 -46.44
N THR A 230 29.86 -64.98 -46.05
CA THR A 230 31.07 -65.08 -45.23
C THR A 230 30.75 -64.67 -43.80
N ILE A 231 30.96 -65.58 -42.85
CA ILE A 231 30.71 -65.40 -41.43
C ILE A 231 31.95 -64.80 -40.76
N GLN A 232 31.79 -63.59 -40.26
CA GLN A 232 32.81 -62.89 -39.45
C GLN A 232 32.73 -63.34 -37.99
N PRO A 233 33.84 -63.29 -37.22
CA PRO A 233 33.82 -63.64 -35.81
C PRO A 233 33.14 -62.57 -34.97
N THR A 234 32.40 -62.99 -33.95
CA THR A 234 31.96 -62.14 -32.84
C THR A 234 33.11 -62.01 -31.84
N LEU A 235 33.54 -60.78 -31.54
CA LEU A 235 34.63 -60.53 -30.60
C LEU A 235 34.11 -60.50 -29.16
N ILE A 236 34.48 -61.50 -28.36
CA ILE A 236 34.21 -61.56 -26.92
C ILE A 236 35.34 -60.85 -26.19
N LYS A 237 35.04 -59.76 -25.48
CA LYS A 237 36.00 -59.03 -24.64
C LYS A 237 36.18 -59.72 -23.30
N GLU A 238 37.24 -59.39 -22.56
CA GLU A 238 37.33 -59.76 -21.15
C GLU A 238 36.15 -59.17 -20.36
N GLY A 239 35.65 -59.93 -19.38
CA GLY A 239 34.43 -59.56 -18.63
C GLY A 239 33.16 -59.51 -19.48
N HIS A 240 33.14 -60.08 -20.68
CA HIS A 240 31.93 -60.19 -21.52
C HIS A 240 31.67 -61.66 -21.87
N ALA A 241 30.42 -61.99 -22.14
CA ALA A 241 30.00 -63.28 -22.67
C ALA A 241 28.99 -63.06 -23.81
N ILE A 242 28.87 -64.02 -24.72
CA ILE A 242 27.80 -64.01 -25.73
C ILE A 242 26.77 -65.09 -25.41
N ARG A 243 25.49 -64.71 -25.49
CA ARG A 243 24.35 -65.62 -25.40
C ARG A 243 24.04 -66.15 -26.78
N LEU A 244 24.08 -67.47 -26.90
CA LEU A 244 23.76 -68.22 -28.12
C LEU A 244 22.44 -68.97 -27.92
N ARG A 245 21.76 -69.26 -29.02
CA ARG A 245 20.59 -70.15 -29.08
C ARG A 245 20.78 -71.21 -30.17
N ALA A 246 20.40 -72.44 -29.87
CA ALA A 246 20.37 -73.52 -30.87
C ALA A 246 19.18 -73.34 -31.83
N LYS A 247 19.45 -73.28 -33.14
CA LYS A 247 18.44 -73.30 -34.21
C LYS A 247 17.91 -74.71 -34.47
N ARG A 248 18.75 -75.71 -34.23
CA ARG A 248 18.53 -77.16 -34.41
C ARG A 248 19.33 -77.88 -33.32
N ASP A 249 19.01 -79.14 -33.07
CA ASP A 249 19.78 -80.00 -32.16
C ASP A 249 21.22 -80.08 -32.66
N CYS A 250 22.17 -79.59 -31.85
CA CYS A 250 23.54 -79.37 -32.29
C CYS A 250 24.57 -79.60 -31.16
N LEU A 251 25.85 -79.52 -31.52
CA LEU A 251 26.94 -79.50 -30.54
C LEU A 251 27.48 -78.08 -30.43
N ASP A 252 27.59 -77.59 -29.21
CA ASP A 252 28.21 -76.30 -28.86
C ASP A 252 29.61 -76.18 -29.50
N GLY A 253 29.79 -75.20 -30.37
CA GLY A 253 31.00 -75.00 -31.17
C GLY A 253 32.28 -74.70 -30.38
N PHE A 254 32.20 -74.54 -29.05
CA PHE A 254 33.33 -74.43 -28.12
C PHE A 254 33.41 -75.59 -27.11
N SER A 255 32.32 -75.90 -26.42
CA SER A 255 32.35 -76.90 -25.33
C SER A 255 32.12 -78.35 -25.79
N GLY A 256 31.60 -78.56 -27.00
CA GLY A 256 31.19 -79.88 -27.50
C GLY A 256 29.97 -80.48 -26.81
N LYS A 257 29.33 -79.75 -25.87
CA LYS A 257 28.09 -80.18 -25.21
C LYS A 257 26.93 -80.22 -26.20
N ALA A 258 26.12 -81.28 -26.15
CA ALA A 258 24.88 -81.35 -26.91
C ALA A 258 23.88 -80.30 -26.42
N ARG A 259 23.22 -79.64 -27.38
CA ARG A 259 22.22 -78.59 -27.20
C ARG A 259 20.94 -78.97 -27.93
N VAL A 260 19.79 -78.81 -27.29
CA VAL A 260 18.48 -79.04 -27.93
C VAL A 260 17.98 -77.79 -28.63
N THR A 261 17.16 -77.96 -29.65
CA THR A 261 16.55 -76.86 -30.42
C THR A 261 15.85 -75.86 -29.49
N GLY A 262 16.26 -74.59 -29.57
CA GLY A 262 15.75 -73.52 -28.71
C GLY A 262 16.50 -73.31 -27.39
N GLU A 263 17.38 -74.22 -26.97
CA GLU A 263 18.24 -74.04 -25.78
C GLU A 263 19.13 -72.81 -25.95
N GLU A 264 19.29 -72.04 -24.88
CA GLU A 264 20.19 -70.88 -24.83
C GLU A 264 21.33 -71.10 -23.82
N TRP A 265 22.54 -70.64 -24.14
CA TRP A 265 23.71 -70.76 -23.27
C TRP A 265 24.70 -69.60 -23.45
N LEU A 266 25.65 -69.46 -22.54
CA LEU A 266 26.71 -68.45 -22.61
C LEU A 266 28.05 -69.04 -23.05
N VAL A 267 28.74 -68.33 -23.94
CA VAL A 267 30.18 -68.52 -24.20
C VAL A 267 30.94 -67.37 -23.56
N ARG A 268 31.79 -67.69 -22.57
CA ARG A 268 32.52 -66.73 -21.72
C ARG A 268 34.00 -66.56 -22.09
N THR A 269 34.50 -67.32 -23.06
CA THR A 269 35.93 -67.35 -23.43
C THR A 269 36.30 -66.11 -24.24
N PRO A 270 37.23 -65.25 -23.78
CA PRO A 270 37.65 -64.07 -24.53
C PRO A 270 38.30 -64.43 -25.87
N GLY A 271 38.01 -63.65 -26.91
CA GLY A 271 38.56 -63.85 -28.26
C GLY A 271 37.52 -63.83 -29.37
N ALA A 272 37.94 -64.26 -30.57
CA ALA A 272 37.13 -64.26 -31.78
C ALA A 272 36.29 -65.56 -31.89
N TYR A 273 34.99 -65.48 -31.62
CA TYR A 273 34.07 -66.61 -31.70
C TYR A 273 33.39 -66.69 -33.07
N VAL A 274 33.49 -67.83 -33.77
CA VAL A 274 32.85 -68.06 -35.07
C VAL A 274 31.64 -68.99 -34.91
N LEU A 275 30.45 -68.42 -35.05
CA LEU A 275 29.17 -69.14 -34.98
C LEU A 275 29.15 -70.37 -35.92
N THR A 276 28.62 -71.49 -35.44
CA THR A 276 28.27 -72.64 -36.29
C THR A 276 26.97 -72.36 -37.08
N ALA A 277 26.61 -73.22 -38.03
CA ALA A 277 25.37 -73.03 -38.81
C ALA A 277 24.13 -73.11 -37.93
N ASP A 278 24.17 -73.98 -36.92
CA ASP A 278 23.07 -74.26 -36.00
C ASP A 278 23.03 -73.33 -34.78
N GLU A 279 23.99 -72.42 -34.64
CA GLU A 279 24.01 -71.39 -33.61
C GLU A 279 23.38 -70.08 -34.13
N ALA A 280 22.55 -69.45 -33.29
CA ALA A 280 22.10 -68.08 -33.45
C ALA A 280 22.68 -67.21 -32.33
N PHE A 281 23.27 -66.08 -32.69
CA PHE A 281 23.63 -65.04 -31.72
C PHE A 281 22.36 -64.39 -31.17
N VAL A 282 22.26 -64.25 -29.84
CA VAL A 282 21.15 -63.57 -29.16
C VAL A 282 21.58 -62.19 -28.68
N GLN A 283 22.60 -62.11 -27.82
CA GLN A 283 23.10 -60.85 -27.25
C GLN A 283 24.53 -60.98 -26.68
N GLU A 284 25.25 -59.85 -26.57
CA GLU A 284 26.46 -59.71 -25.75
C GLU A 284 26.03 -59.29 -24.33
N ILE A 285 26.58 -59.94 -23.30
CA ILE A 285 26.32 -59.66 -21.87
C ILE A 285 27.64 -59.22 -21.23
N ALA A 286 27.68 -57.99 -20.71
CA ALA A 286 28.80 -57.49 -19.94
C ALA A 286 28.69 -57.92 -18.46
N ALA A 287 29.83 -58.14 -17.81
CA ALA A 287 29.90 -58.39 -16.38
C ALA A 287 29.53 -57.13 -15.59
N THR A 288 28.61 -57.27 -14.65
CA THR A 288 28.33 -56.21 -13.68
C THR A 288 29.41 -56.22 -12.62
N THR A 289 30.10 -55.09 -12.43
CA THR A 289 31.14 -54.95 -11.40
C THR A 289 30.49 -54.67 -10.05
N LEU A 290 30.79 -55.51 -9.06
CA LEU A 290 30.33 -55.35 -7.68
C LEU A 290 31.31 -54.46 -6.92
N THR A 291 30.81 -53.71 -5.94
CA THR A 291 31.65 -52.82 -5.11
C THR A 291 31.27 -52.94 -3.65
N ALA A 292 32.08 -52.36 -2.75
CA ALA A 292 31.77 -52.32 -1.33
C ALA A 292 30.46 -51.57 -0.98
N LYS A 293 29.83 -50.90 -1.95
CA LYS A 293 28.54 -50.20 -1.83
C LYS A 293 27.40 -50.87 -2.61
N ILE A 294 27.69 -51.83 -3.49
CA ILE A 294 26.76 -52.33 -4.50
C ILE A 294 26.69 -53.87 -4.42
N GLY A 295 25.48 -54.39 -4.20
CA GLY A 295 25.12 -55.79 -4.36
C GLY A 295 24.16 -56.00 -5.53
N LEU A 296 23.95 -57.26 -5.92
CA LEU A 296 23.00 -57.67 -6.95
C LEU A 296 21.93 -58.59 -6.34
N HIS A 297 20.67 -58.27 -6.58
CA HIS A 297 19.53 -59.11 -6.26
C HIS A 297 19.24 -60.00 -7.47
N LEU A 298 19.48 -61.30 -7.31
CA LEU A 298 19.32 -62.32 -8.33
C LEU A 298 18.12 -63.22 -8.02
N GLN A 299 17.56 -63.81 -9.06
CA GLN A 299 16.51 -64.82 -9.00
C GLN A 299 16.78 -65.98 -9.95
N ALA A 300 16.47 -67.19 -9.51
CA ALA A 300 16.50 -68.39 -10.33
C ALA A 300 15.27 -68.45 -11.24
N VAL A 301 15.49 -68.55 -12.55
CA VAL A 301 14.43 -68.77 -13.54
C VAL A 301 14.02 -70.25 -13.55
N GLU A 302 14.99 -71.14 -13.39
CA GLU A 302 14.83 -72.60 -13.36
C GLU A 302 15.56 -73.18 -12.13
N THR A 303 15.37 -74.47 -11.85
CA THR A 303 16.09 -75.14 -10.76
C THR A 303 17.49 -75.54 -11.20
N PHE A 304 18.53 -74.97 -10.58
CA PHE A 304 19.94 -75.21 -10.94
C PHE A 304 20.86 -75.10 -9.71
N THR A 305 22.15 -75.31 -9.90
CA THR A 305 23.17 -75.09 -8.85
C THR A 305 23.98 -73.85 -9.21
N ASP A 306 24.03 -72.89 -8.28
CA ASP A 306 24.75 -71.63 -8.50
C ASP A 306 26.28 -71.81 -8.46
N PHE A 307 27.02 -70.77 -8.83
CA PHE A 307 28.50 -70.83 -8.86
C PHE A 307 29.15 -71.05 -7.48
N LYS A 308 28.40 -70.87 -6.38
CA LYS A 308 28.86 -71.18 -5.01
C LYS A 308 28.59 -72.63 -4.61
N GLY A 309 27.94 -73.42 -5.47
CA GLY A 309 27.54 -74.80 -5.19
C GLY A 309 26.21 -74.91 -4.44
N ILE A 310 25.41 -73.83 -4.32
CA ILE A 310 24.12 -73.85 -3.65
C ILE A 310 23.03 -74.22 -4.66
N GLN A 311 22.22 -75.24 -4.32
CA GLN A 311 21.05 -75.59 -5.11
C GLN A 311 19.97 -74.50 -4.97
N ARG A 312 19.55 -73.91 -6.09
CA ARG A 312 18.47 -72.91 -6.18
C ARG A 312 17.27 -73.55 -6.85
N LEU A 313 16.09 -73.40 -6.24
CA LEU A 313 14.82 -73.78 -6.85
C LEU A 313 14.33 -72.65 -7.76
N ALA A 314 13.54 -72.98 -8.79
CA ALA A 314 12.91 -71.97 -9.64
C ALA A 314 12.08 -70.97 -8.80
N GLY A 315 12.37 -69.68 -8.95
CA GLY A 315 11.79 -68.58 -8.17
C GLY A 315 12.59 -68.13 -6.95
N ASP A 316 13.56 -68.93 -6.47
CA ASP A 316 14.41 -68.54 -5.32
C ASP A 316 15.18 -67.25 -5.61
N GLU A 317 15.25 -66.37 -4.62
CA GLU A 317 15.95 -65.09 -4.70
C GLU A 317 17.12 -65.02 -3.72
N TRP A 318 18.24 -64.41 -4.14
CA TRP A 318 19.40 -64.19 -3.27
C TRP A 318 20.11 -62.87 -3.55
N LEU A 319 20.93 -62.45 -2.60
CA LEU A 319 21.84 -61.33 -2.74
C LEU A 319 23.25 -61.84 -3.08
N LEU A 320 23.91 -61.18 -4.02
CA LEU A 320 25.31 -61.34 -4.38
C LEU A 320 26.09 -60.05 -4.05
N THR A 321 27.25 -60.17 -3.42
CA THR A 321 28.03 -59.01 -2.96
C THR A 321 29.52 -59.13 -3.33
N LEU A 322 30.30 -58.06 -3.13
CA LEU A 322 31.75 -58.06 -3.31
C LEU A 322 32.49 -59.16 -2.51
N ALA A 323 31.92 -59.65 -1.40
CA ALA A 323 32.50 -60.75 -0.63
C ALA A 323 32.48 -62.10 -1.38
N ASP A 324 31.70 -62.19 -2.46
CA ASP A 324 31.48 -63.41 -3.24
C ASP A 324 32.22 -63.40 -4.59
N THR A 325 32.23 -62.26 -5.27
CA THR A 325 32.94 -62.03 -6.54
C THR A 325 33.06 -60.53 -6.81
N GLU A 326 34.11 -60.11 -7.52
CA GLU A 326 34.32 -58.72 -7.96
C GLU A 326 33.47 -58.34 -9.19
N SER A 327 33.17 -59.32 -10.05
CA SER A 327 32.35 -59.12 -11.24
C SER A 327 31.45 -60.32 -11.50
N TYR A 328 30.27 -60.08 -12.07
CA TYR A 328 29.28 -61.12 -12.30
C TYR A 328 28.61 -61.01 -13.67
N ILE A 329 28.63 -62.11 -14.42
CA ILE A 329 27.84 -62.31 -15.64
C ILE A 329 26.75 -63.33 -15.27
N PRO A 330 25.47 -62.92 -15.16
CA PRO A 330 24.35 -63.82 -14.87
C PRO A 330 24.26 -64.92 -15.90
N ASP A 331 24.00 -66.15 -15.47
CA ASP A 331 23.76 -67.26 -16.40
C ASP A 331 22.34 -67.22 -17.02
N VAL A 332 22.07 -68.09 -17.98
CA VAL A 332 20.76 -68.17 -18.67
C VAL A 332 19.62 -68.54 -17.70
N THR A 333 19.92 -69.34 -16.67
CA THR A 333 19.00 -69.72 -15.59
C THR A 333 18.82 -68.65 -14.53
N GLU A 334 19.45 -67.48 -14.67
CA GLU A 334 19.47 -66.40 -13.69
C GLU A 334 18.89 -65.10 -14.23
N ARG A 335 18.25 -64.34 -13.35
CA ARG A 335 17.73 -63.00 -13.65
C ARG A 335 18.19 -62.02 -12.58
N ILE A 336 18.88 -60.95 -12.98
CA ILE A 336 19.03 -59.77 -12.12
C ILE A 336 17.65 -59.12 -11.99
N ILE A 337 17.14 -59.02 -10.77
CA ILE A 337 15.95 -58.22 -10.45
C ILE A 337 16.34 -56.75 -10.34
N LYS A 338 17.35 -56.45 -9.50
CA LYS A 338 17.82 -55.07 -9.26
C LYS A 338 19.23 -55.04 -8.68
N GLN A 339 19.85 -53.87 -8.78
CA GLN A 339 20.99 -53.50 -7.98
C GLN A 339 20.51 -53.09 -6.56
N VAL A 340 21.26 -53.45 -5.52
CA VAL A 340 20.95 -53.13 -4.11
C VAL A 340 22.11 -52.34 -3.52
N ASP A 341 21.84 -51.12 -3.08
CA ASP A 341 22.84 -50.28 -2.44
C ASP A 341 23.01 -50.64 -0.95
N LYS A 342 24.23 -50.48 -0.45
CA LYS A 342 24.57 -50.75 0.95
C LYS A 342 24.04 -49.63 1.85
N ILE A 343 23.15 -49.98 2.76
CA ILE A 343 22.67 -49.08 3.82
C ILE A 343 23.79 -48.87 4.83
N VAL A 344 23.99 -47.62 5.23
CA VAL A 344 24.97 -47.21 6.25
C VAL A 344 24.24 -46.46 7.35
N LEU A 345 24.33 -46.98 8.58
CA LEU A 345 23.85 -46.33 9.79
C LEU A 345 25.02 -45.60 10.46
N GLY A 346 24.83 -44.32 10.75
CA GLY A 346 25.71 -43.55 11.63
C GLY A 346 25.46 -43.86 13.12
N PRO A 347 26.25 -43.27 14.05
CA PRO A 347 26.12 -43.54 15.48
C PRO A 347 24.76 -43.16 16.05
N LEU A 348 24.17 -42.06 15.56
CA LEU A 348 22.85 -41.54 15.94
C LEU A 348 21.75 -41.96 14.96
N ASN A 349 21.95 -43.02 14.16
CA ASN A 349 20.95 -43.50 13.21
C ASN A 349 20.47 -44.89 13.59
N TYR A 350 19.21 -45.16 13.28
CA TYR A 350 18.60 -46.48 13.36
C TYR A 350 17.62 -46.68 12.20
N CYS A 351 17.29 -47.93 11.89
CA CYS A 351 16.22 -48.26 10.97
C CYS A 351 15.46 -49.49 11.45
N VAL A 352 14.19 -49.58 11.09
CA VAL A 352 13.37 -50.77 11.32
C VAL A 352 13.33 -51.58 10.03
N VAL A 353 13.79 -52.82 10.08
CA VAL A 353 13.73 -53.78 8.98
C VAL A 353 12.52 -54.67 9.19
N LEU A 354 11.63 -54.70 8.20
CA LEU A 354 10.47 -55.58 8.11
C LEU A 354 10.89 -56.92 7.47
N ASN A 355 10.28 -58.00 7.94
CA ASN A 355 10.53 -59.38 7.48
C ASN A 355 12.02 -59.78 7.53
N PRO A 356 12.74 -59.54 8.65
CA PRO A 356 14.18 -59.73 8.72
C PRO A 356 14.60 -61.14 8.30
N HIS A 357 15.70 -61.22 7.56
CA HIS A 357 16.23 -62.49 7.05
C HIS A 357 16.86 -63.30 8.18
N ASP A 358 16.46 -64.57 8.31
CA ASP A 358 17.02 -65.48 9.31
C ASP A 358 18.31 -66.15 8.79
N PRO A 359 19.49 -65.88 9.38
CA PRO A 359 20.75 -66.47 8.92
C PRO A 359 20.82 -68.00 9.04
N LYS A 360 19.95 -68.62 9.86
CA LYS A 360 19.94 -70.09 10.07
C LYS A 360 19.06 -70.83 9.07
N THR A 361 17.95 -70.22 8.66
CA THR A 361 16.98 -70.86 7.75
C THR A 361 17.04 -70.31 6.33
N GLY A 362 17.76 -69.21 6.10
CA GLY A 362 17.93 -68.60 4.78
C GLY A 362 16.66 -67.97 4.22
N ARG A 363 15.67 -67.68 5.08
CA ARG A 363 14.33 -67.22 4.69
C ARG A 363 13.91 -65.95 5.45
N PRO A 364 13.09 -65.07 4.83
CA PRO A 364 12.56 -63.88 5.52
C PRO A 364 11.53 -64.28 6.58
N GLN A 365 11.61 -63.65 7.77
CA GLN A 365 10.66 -63.88 8.86
C GLN A 365 9.42 -62.97 8.71
N TRP A 366 8.49 -63.36 7.84
CA TRP A 366 7.28 -62.59 7.53
C TRP A 366 6.53 -62.09 8.77
N GLY A 367 6.19 -60.80 8.77
CA GLY A 367 5.46 -60.12 9.85
C GLY A 367 6.30 -59.71 11.06
N ARG A 368 7.58 -60.13 11.15
CA ARG A 368 8.49 -59.63 12.20
C ARG A 368 9.15 -58.31 11.82
N ARG A 369 9.66 -57.63 12.84
CA ARG A 369 10.42 -56.38 12.77
C ARG A 369 11.74 -56.55 13.52
N ASP A 370 12.80 -55.95 12.99
CA ASP A 370 14.13 -55.88 13.60
C ASP A 370 14.58 -54.42 13.64
N VAL A 371 15.19 -53.98 14.75
CA VAL A 371 15.64 -52.59 14.93
C VAL A 371 17.15 -52.55 14.91
N ARG A 372 17.71 -52.20 13.75
CA ARG A 372 19.16 -52.08 13.54
C ARG A 372 19.59 -50.67 13.94
N LYS A 373 20.57 -50.56 14.84
CA LYS A 373 21.06 -49.29 15.42
C LYS A 373 22.57 -49.29 15.62
N GLY A 374 23.15 -48.09 15.66
CA GLY A 374 24.59 -47.87 15.81
C GLY A 374 25.35 -47.97 14.49
N VAL A 375 26.68 -47.85 14.54
CA VAL A 375 27.54 -47.80 13.35
C VAL A 375 27.59 -49.17 12.66
N LEU A 376 26.71 -49.35 11.67
CA LEU A 376 26.51 -50.61 10.95
C LEU A 376 26.41 -50.32 9.45
N SER A 377 26.94 -51.21 8.61
CA SER A 377 26.66 -51.16 7.16
C SER A 377 26.29 -52.54 6.62
N PHE A 378 25.13 -52.63 5.97
CA PHE A 378 24.51 -53.88 5.53
C PHE A 378 23.73 -53.69 4.23
N PHE A 379 23.39 -54.79 3.58
CA PHE A 379 22.47 -54.81 2.43
C PHE A 379 21.13 -55.40 2.87
N LEU A 380 20.02 -54.99 2.26
CA LEU A 380 18.75 -55.68 2.43
C LEU A 380 18.80 -57.03 1.70
N HIS A 381 18.45 -58.10 2.41
CA HIS A 381 18.24 -59.40 1.78
C HIS A 381 16.90 -59.43 1.02
N PRO A 382 16.71 -60.35 0.05
CA PRO A 382 15.41 -60.53 -0.60
C PRO A 382 14.30 -60.81 0.41
N GLY A 383 13.20 -60.07 0.29
CA GLY A 383 12.08 -60.07 1.24
C GLY A 383 12.24 -59.10 2.43
N GLU A 384 13.45 -58.60 2.73
CA GLU A 384 13.63 -57.51 3.70
C GLU A 384 13.24 -56.17 3.08
N GLU A 385 12.47 -55.39 3.83
CA GLU A 385 12.10 -54.01 3.47
C GLU A 385 12.40 -53.09 4.65
N LEU A 386 12.74 -51.83 4.38
CA LEU A 386 12.74 -50.82 5.45
C LEU A 386 11.30 -50.43 5.74
N ASP A 387 10.98 -50.22 7.02
CA ASP A 387 9.77 -49.48 7.40
C ASP A 387 9.75 -48.14 6.66
N GLY A 388 8.56 -47.61 6.33
CA GLY A 388 8.37 -46.53 5.35
C GLY A 388 9.06 -45.19 5.67
N LYS A 389 9.70 -45.08 6.84
CA LYS A 389 10.54 -43.97 7.30
C LYS A 389 12.02 -44.10 6.90
N GLY A 390 12.45 -45.25 6.38
CA GLY A 390 13.81 -45.51 5.91
C GLY A 390 14.85 -45.55 7.05
N VAL A 391 15.98 -44.87 6.84
CA VAL A 391 16.98 -44.62 7.88
C VAL A 391 16.58 -43.37 8.67
N THR A 392 16.29 -43.56 9.95
CA THR A 392 15.82 -42.52 10.88
C THR A 392 16.90 -42.11 11.87
N ASN A 393 16.91 -40.83 12.26
CA ASN A 393 17.77 -40.36 13.35
C ASN A 393 17.18 -40.76 14.71
N ALA A 394 18.05 -41.09 15.66
CA ALA A 394 17.70 -41.29 17.06
C ALA A 394 17.10 -40.01 17.66
N TYR A 395 16.19 -40.19 18.62
CA TYR A 395 15.57 -39.09 19.33
C TYR A 395 16.53 -38.56 20.41
N VAL A 396 17.32 -37.55 20.05
CA VAL A 396 18.10 -36.78 21.03
C VAL A 396 17.15 -35.84 21.76
N LEU A 397 16.91 -36.12 23.05
CA LEU A 397 15.99 -35.35 23.91
C LEU A 397 16.78 -34.49 24.88
N ALA A 398 16.45 -33.20 24.92
CA ALA A 398 16.93 -32.25 25.93
C ALA A 398 16.07 -32.32 27.22
N ASP A 399 16.52 -31.66 28.29
CA ASP A 399 15.84 -31.62 29.61
C ASP A 399 14.38 -31.12 29.53
N ASP A 400 14.07 -30.26 28.56
CA ASP A 400 12.72 -29.72 28.31
C ASP A 400 11.91 -30.58 27.34
N GLU A 401 12.41 -31.73 26.91
CA GLU A 401 11.79 -32.60 25.89
C GLU A 401 11.50 -34.01 26.38
N ALA A 402 10.50 -34.62 25.76
CA ALA A 402 10.11 -35.99 26.02
C ALA A 402 9.52 -36.65 24.77
N VAL A 403 9.53 -37.97 24.73
CA VAL A 403 8.82 -38.77 23.72
C VAL A 403 7.79 -39.64 24.42
N VAL A 404 6.55 -39.58 23.95
CA VAL A 404 5.49 -40.53 24.31
C VAL A 404 5.68 -41.79 23.48
N VAL A 405 5.85 -42.90 24.17
CA VAL A 405 6.04 -44.24 23.62
C VAL A 405 4.81 -45.07 23.96
N SER A 406 4.35 -45.91 23.04
CA SER A 406 3.33 -46.94 23.28
C SER A 406 3.90 -48.34 23.03
N ALA A 407 3.54 -49.30 23.89
CA ALA A 407 3.88 -50.70 23.68
C ALA A 407 2.99 -51.31 22.56
N ILE A 408 3.61 -52.04 21.64
CA ILE A 408 2.94 -52.79 20.57
C ILE A 408 2.58 -54.20 21.07
N GLU A 409 3.52 -54.86 21.74
CA GLU A 409 3.37 -56.16 22.37
C GLU A 409 3.78 -56.08 23.85
N SER A 410 3.44 -57.08 24.67
CA SER A 410 3.79 -57.07 26.10
C SER A 410 5.26 -57.42 26.30
N PHE A 411 6.03 -56.54 26.96
CA PHE A 411 7.46 -56.76 27.22
C PHE A 411 7.89 -56.17 28.57
N ALA A 412 9.08 -56.55 29.03
CA ALA A 412 9.68 -56.00 30.23
C ALA A 412 10.62 -54.83 29.86
N ASP A 413 10.19 -53.59 30.14
CA ASP A 413 11.00 -52.39 30.00
C ASP A 413 12.06 -52.37 31.10
N THR A 414 13.33 -52.49 30.72
CA THR A 414 14.48 -52.58 31.64
C THR A 414 15.30 -51.29 31.72
N ARG A 415 14.90 -50.23 31.00
CA ARG A 415 15.73 -49.01 30.86
C ARG A 415 16.03 -48.28 32.16
N ASN A 416 15.12 -48.36 33.13
CA ASN A 416 15.25 -47.68 34.43
C ASN A 416 15.90 -48.57 35.51
N GLY A 417 16.56 -49.68 35.13
CA GLY A 417 17.16 -50.64 36.07
C GLY A 417 16.16 -51.54 36.80
N VAL A 418 14.87 -51.20 36.78
CA VAL A 418 13.75 -52.04 37.23
C VAL A 418 13.01 -52.56 36.01
N ALA A 419 12.80 -53.87 35.93
CA ALA A 419 12.01 -54.50 34.87
C ALA A 419 10.51 -54.18 35.08
N LEU A 420 10.00 -53.19 34.36
CA LEU A 420 8.60 -52.78 34.40
C LEU A 420 7.84 -53.47 33.27
N GLN A 421 6.88 -54.33 33.61
CA GLN A 421 6.07 -55.03 32.62
C GLN A 421 5.10 -54.04 31.95
N ARG A 422 5.24 -53.85 30.64
CA ARG A 422 4.34 -53.01 29.83
C ARG A 422 3.20 -53.83 29.24
N ALA A 423 1.98 -53.30 29.31
CA ALA A 423 0.82 -53.86 28.63
C ALA A 423 0.71 -53.32 27.18
N PRO A 424 0.21 -54.10 26.20
CA PRO A 424 -0.03 -53.60 24.85
C PRO A 424 -0.95 -52.37 24.87
N GLY A 425 -0.57 -51.31 24.15
CA GLY A 425 -1.30 -50.04 24.12
C GLY A 425 -1.02 -49.10 25.31
N GLU A 426 -0.31 -49.54 26.36
CA GLU A 426 0.12 -48.67 27.45
C GLU A 426 1.01 -47.53 26.92
N GLN A 427 0.78 -46.30 27.38
CA GLN A 427 1.56 -45.12 26.99
C GLN A 427 2.33 -44.54 28.17
N TRP A 428 3.62 -44.26 27.96
CA TRP A 428 4.47 -43.59 28.94
C TRP A 428 5.38 -42.56 28.25
N MET A 429 6.11 -41.78 29.05
CA MET A 429 7.07 -40.79 28.55
C MET A 429 8.50 -41.19 28.88
N VAL A 430 9.37 -41.10 27.88
CA VAL A 430 10.82 -41.02 28.05
C VAL A 430 11.18 -39.53 28.06
N ARG A 431 11.81 -39.04 29.13
CA ARG A 431 12.23 -37.64 29.28
C ARG A 431 13.73 -37.50 29.02
N GLY A 432 14.17 -36.36 28.52
CA GLY A 432 15.60 -36.05 28.43
C GLY A 432 16.25 -35.74 29.79
N PRO A 433 17.58 -35.56 29.83
CA PRO A 433 18.51 -35.65 28.70
C PRO A 433 18.87 -37.10 28.36
N VAL A 434 18.49 -37.58 27.17
CA VAL A 434 18.77 -38.96 26.74
C VAL A 434 18.70 -39.13 25.22
N GLU A 435 19.54 -40.02 24.69
CA GLU A 435 19.42 -40.53 23.32
C GLU A 435 18.44 -41.72 23.31
N PHE A 436 17.27 -41.52 22.72
CA PHE A 436 16.22 -42.54 22.68
C PHE A 436 16.10 -43.18 21.28
N ILE A 437 16.16 -44.51 21.26
CA ILE A 437 15.82 -45.35 20.10
C ILE A 437 14.75 -46.35 20.58
N PRO A 438 13.57 -46.42 19.93
CA PRO A 438 12.53 -47.37 20.30
C PRO A 438 13.03 -48.80 20.11
N SER A 439 12.62 -49.71 21.00
CA SER A 439 12.84 -51.15 20.78
C SER A 439 11.84 -51.71 19.77
N ARG A 440 11.96 -53.01 19.44
CA ARG A 440 11.05 -53.68 18.49
C ARG A 440 9.58 -53.62 18.96
N GLU A 441 9.39 -53.69 20.26
CA GLU A 441 8.12 -53.80 20.96
C GLU A 441 7.44 -52.43 21.16
N GLU A 442 8.06 -51.34 20.67
CA GLU A 442 7.69 -49.97 20.96
C GLU A 442 7.37 -49.15 19.71
N SER A 443 6.39 -48.26 19.84
CA SER A 443 6.08 -47.24 18.84
C SER A 443 6.16 -45.85 19.44
N VAL A 444 6.74 -44.91 18.71
CA VAL A 444 6.74 -43.49 19.09
C VAL A 444 5.41 -42.86 18.65
N VAL A 445 4.64 -42.37 19.62
CA VAL A 445 3.35 -41.72 19.41
C VAL A 445 3.54 -40.22 19.14
N ALA A 446 4.31 -39.52 19.97
CA ALA A 446 4.52 -38.09 19.86
C ALA A 446 5.84 -37.63 20.51
N ARG A 447 6.55 -36.68 19.87
CA ARG A 447 7.57 -35.87 20.56
C ARG A 447 6.88 -34.68 21.22
N ARG A 448 7.29 -34.36 22.44
CA ARG A 448 6.76 -33.27 23.26
C ARG A 448 7.90 -32.38 23.72
N LYS A 449 7.61 -31.09 23.84
CA LYS A 449 8.48 -30.06 24.39
C LYS A 449 7.70 -29.30 25.46
N ALA A 450 8.39 -28.88 26.51
CA ALA A 450 7.79 -28.08 27.57
C ALA A 450 7.35 -26.72 27.01
N ILE A 451 6.15 -26.29 27.38
CA ILE A 451 5.57 -25.03 26.93
C ILE A 451 5.88 -23.97 27.99
N PRO A 452 6.68 -22.93 27.68
CA PRO A 452 6.91 -21.83 28.62
C PRO A 452 5.62 -21.00 28.77
N LEU A 453 5.20 -20.79 30.01
CA LEU A 453 4.05 -19.98 30.40
C LEU A 453 4.55 -18.86 31.33
N ASP A 454 4.23 -17.61 31.01
CA ASP A 454 4.49 -16.45 31.85
C ASP A 454 3.38 -16.24 32.91
N MET A 455 3.55 -15.33 33.87
CA MET A 455 2.66 -15.14 35.04
C MET A 455 1.17 -14.95 34.69
N ASN A 456 0.87 -14.31 33.56
CA ASN A 456 -0.49 -14.05 33.09
C ASN A 456 -0.89 -14.93 31.88
N GLU A 457 -0.04 -15.90 31.49
CA GLU A 457 -0.33 -16.84 30.41
C GLU A 457 -0.67 -18.23 30.95
N GLY A 458 -1.47 -18.97 30.18
CA GLY A 458 -1.79 -20.35 30.50
C GLY A 458 -2.25 -21.13 29.27
N ILE A 459 -2.36 -22.44 29.44
CA ILE A 459 -2.87 -23.38 28.44
C ILE A 459 -4.01 -24.21 29.02
N TYR A 460 -4.99 -24.53 28.18
CA TYR A 460 -6.01 -25.52 28.49
C TYR A 460 -5.49 -26.92 28.17
N ILE A 461 -5.66 -27.83 29.12
CA ILE A 461 -5.19 -29.21 29.06
C ILE A 461 -6.36 -30.13 29.37
N GLN A 462 -6.53 -31.14 28.53
CA GLN A 462 -7.44 -32.26 28.76
C GLN A 462 -6.64 -33.51 29.09
N ASP A 463 -7.02 -34.20 30.16
CA ASP A 463 -6.53 -35.54 30.48
C ASP A 463 -7.41 -36.60 29.79
N LEU A 464 -6.81 -37.41 28.92
CA LEU A 464 -7.47 -38.45 28.13
C LEU A 464 -7.97 -39.63 28.99
N GLN A 465 -7.40 -39.84 30.19
CA GLN A 465 -7.85 -40.91 31.08
C GLN A 465 -9.10 -40.52 31.89
N THR A 466 -9.15 -39.28 32.35
CA THR A 466 -10.26 -38.79 33.21
C THR A 466 -11.30 -37.94 32.47
N GLY A 467 -10.99 -37.52 31.23
CA GLY A 467 -11.77 -36.54 30.47
C GLY A 467 -11.70 -35.11 31.01
N THR A 468 -11.03 -34.88 32.15
CA THR A 468 -11.03 -33.58 32.84
C THR A 468 -10.28 -32.52 32.05
N VAL A 469 -10.90 -31.35 31.88
CA VAL A 469 -10.28 -30.17 31.26
C VAL A 469 -9.96 -29.15 32.35
N ARG A 470 -8.74 -28.60 32.34
CA ARG A 470 -8.31 -27.56 33.28
C ARG A 470 -7.37 -26.56 32.60
N ALA A 471 -7.35 -25.34 33.12
CA ALA A 471 -6.32 -24.35 32.78
C ALA A 471 -5.09 -24.57 33.67
N VAL A 472 -3.89 -24.52 33.08
CA VAL A 472 -2.62 -24.43 33.80
C VAL A 472 -2.00 -23.08 33.49
N MET A 473 -1.70 -22.31 34.54
CA MET A 473 -1.13 -20.97 34.48
C MET A 473 0.38 -21.00 34.72
N GLY A 474 1.09 -19.97 34.24
CA GLY A 474 2.48 -19.71 34.61
C GLY A 474 2.64 -19.05 35.99
N PRO A 475 3.86 -18.64 36.37
CA PRO A 475 5.10 -18.75 35.60
C PRO A 475 5.72 -20.15 35.72
N THR A 476 5.53 -21.01 34.71
CA THR A 476 6.06 -22.39 34.71
C THR A 476 6.39 -22.85 33.28
N SER A 477 7.35 -23.76 33.11
CA SER A 477 7.52 -24.49 31.85
C SER A 477 6.79 -25.82 31.95
N TYR A 478 5.62 -25.92 31.33
CA TYR A 478 4.75 -27.09 31.50
C TYR A 478 4.99 -28.15 30.43
N LEU A 479 5.43 -29.33 30.87
CA LEU A 479 5.57 -30.51 30.03
C LEU A 479 4.36 -31.44 30.20
N LEU A 480 3.51 -31.52 29.17
CA LEU A 480 2.29 -32.34 29.14
C LEU A 480 2.59 -33.82 29.45
N ARG A 481 1.89 -34.42 30.42
CA ARG A 481 2.00 -35.84 30.81
C ARG A 481 1.46 -36.78 29.73
N ALA A 482 1.85 -38.06 29.74
CA ALA A 482 1.48 -39.04 28.70
C ALA A 482 -0.01 -39.03 28.33
N SER A 483 -0.91 -39.00 29.32
CA SER A 483 -2.36 -38.96 29.12
C SER A 483 -2.92 -37.56 28.79
N GLU A 484 -2.13 -36.50 28.88
CA GLU A 484 -2.59 -35.13 28.66
C GLU A 484 -2.41 -34.69 27.21
N GLN A 485 -3.35 -33.91 26.71
CA GLN A 485 -3.29 -33.19 25.44
C GLN A 485 -3.69 -31.73 25.63
N LEU A 486 -3.29 -30.85 24.69
CA LEU A 486 -3.83 -29.49 24.64
C LEU A 486 -5.31 -29.55 24.26
N TRP A 487 -6.12 -28.71 24.89
CA TRP A 487 -7.55 -28.60 24.61
C TRP A 487 -7.85 -27.26 23.93
N GLU A 488 -8.57 -27.27 22.83
CA GLU A 488 -8.97 -26.04 22.14
C GLU A 488 -10.25 -25.48 22.77
N LYS A 489 -10.17 -24.26 23.31
CA LYS A 489 -11.36 -23.53 23.74
C LYS A 489 -11.94 -22.74 22.58
N ASP A 490 -13.01 -23.27 22.00
CA ASP A 490 -13.86 -22.53 21.07
C ASP A 490 -14.64 -21.42 21.77
N LEU A 491 -14.75 -20.28 21.09
CA LEU A 491 -15.60 -19.15 21.44
C LEU A 491 -16.55 -18.87 20.28
N THR A 492 -17.72 -18.29 20.57
CA THR A 492 -18.62 -17.80 19.53
C THR A 492 -17.93 -16.72 18.70
N SER A 493 -18.09 -16.74 17.37
CA SER A 493 -17.48 -15.75 16.47
C SER A 493 -17.74 -14.28 16.87
N GLU A 494 -18.93 -13.98 17.42
CA GLU A 494 -19.27 -12.67 17.98
C GLU A 494 -18.34 -12.26 19.14
N VAL A 495 -17.99 -13.19 20.04
CA VAL A 495 -17.07 -12.94 21.16
C VAL A 495 -15.63 -12.77 20.66
N GLU A 496 -15.18 -13.56 19.68
CA GLU A 496 -13.83 -13.40 19.11
C GLU A 496 -13.65 -12.04 18.43
N GLN A 497 -14.66 -11.57 17.70
CA GLN A 497 -14.66 -10.23 17.11
C GLN A 497 -14.63 -9.14 18.19
N LEU A 498 -15.45 -9.25 19.23
CA LEU A 498 -15.48 -8.29 20.35
C LEU A 498 -14.14 -8.22 21.10
N LEU A 499 -13.49 -9.37 21.34
CA LEU A 499 -12.17 -9.42 21.99
C LEU A 499 -11.07 -8.80 21.10
N LYS A 500 -11.10 -9.04 19.77
CA LYS A 500 -10.19 -8.36 18.83
C LYS A 500 -10.35 -6.84 18.85
N ALA A 501 -11.60 -6.37 18.93
CA ALA A 501 -11.96 -4.95 19.02
C ALA A 501 -11.76 -4.34 20.43
N GLY A 502 -11.06 -5.02 21.34
CA GLY A 502 -10.73 -4.51 22.68
C GLY A 502 -11.86 -4.58 23.72
N GLY A 503 -13.03 -5.15 23.37
CA GLY A 503 -14.15 -5.40 24.27
C GLY A 503 -15.53 -5.01 23.72
N GLY A 504 -15.60 -4.22 22.65
CA GLY A 504 -16.86 -3.72 22.08
C GLY A 504 -16.79 -3.36 20.60
N ILE A 505 -17.92 -3.50 19.90
CA ILE A 505 -18.10 -3.13 18.49
C ILE A 505 -19.41 -2.33 18.37
N GLY A 506 -19.34 -1.18 17.70
CA GLY A 506 -20.49 -0.34 17.36
C GLY A 506 -20.52 0.00 15.87
N ASP A 507 -21.70 0.40 15.40
CA ASP A 507 -21.92 0.99 14.07
C ASP A 507 -21.17 2.33 13.91
N GLU A 508 -20.86 2.80 12.70
CA GLU A 508 -19.78 3.80 12.45
C GLU A 508 -19.91 5.15 13.18
N ASP A 509 -21.14 5.59 13.52
CA ASP A 509 -21.42 6.82 14.28
C ASP A 509 -21.38 6.64 15.81
N VAL A 510 -21.30 5.40 16.30
CA VAL A 510 -21.09 5.13 17.72
C VAL A 510 -19.63 5.43 18.00
N ARG A 511 -19.36 6.50 18.77
CA ARG A 511 -18.02 6.88 19.28
C ARG A 511 -17.15 5.63 19.40
N LYS A 512 -15.99 5.57 18.74
CA LYS A 512 -14.93 4.65 19.17
C LYS A 512 -14.75 4.90 20.66
N ILE A 513 -15.20 3.93 21.46
CA ILE A 513 -15.24 4.06 22.91
C ILE A 513 -13.77 4.01 23.32
N ALA A 514 -13.16 5.20 23.51
CA ALA A 514 -11.71 5.41 23.70
C ALA A 514 -11.11 4.66 24.91
N TYR A 515 -11.98 3.99 25.68
CA TYR A 515 -11.70 3.09 26.78
C TYR A 515 -11.28 1.68 26.32
N PHE A 516 -11.49 1.29 25.05
CA PHE A 516 -11.13 -0.03 24.50
C PHE A 516 -9.82 -0.07 23.68
N ASP A 517 -9.26 1.08 23.26
CA ASP A 517 -8.05 1.12 22.41
C ASP A 517 -6.82 0.47 23.07
N GLY A 518 -6.76 0.40 24.41
CA GLY A 518 -5.67 -0.25 25.14
C GLY A 518 -5.62 -1.78 25.07
N ASN A 519 -6.64 -2.42 24.48
CA ASN A 519 -6.79 -3.88 24.43
C ASN A 519 -6.85 -4.46 22.99
N ALA A 520 -6.64 -3.65 21.96
CA ALA A 520 -6.70 -4.11 20.57
C ALA A 520 -5.68 -5.25 20.33
N ALA A 521 -6.17 -6.45 20.05
CA ALA A 521 -5.31 -7.61 19.84
C ALA A 521 -4.57 -7.48 18.49
N SER A 522 -3.33 -8.00 18.42
CA SER A 522 -2.61 -8.07 17.13
C SER A 522 -3.40 -8.89 16.11
N ASP A 523 -3.26 -8.56 14.82
CA ASP A 523 -3.97 -9.22 13.69
C ASP A 523 -3.61 -10.71 13.45
N LYS A 524 -2.91 -11.34 14.40
CA LYS A 524 -2.62 -12.77 14.38
C LYS A 524 -3.88 -13.58 14.72
N PRO A 525 -4.08 -14.77 14.11
CA PRO A 525 -5.14 -15.68 14.53
C PRO A 525 -4.93 -16.10 16.00
N ARG A 526 -6.03 -16.23 16.74
CA ARG A 526 -6.04 -16.65 18.14
C ARG A 526 -5.55 -18.10 18.26
N ASP A 527 -4.57 -18.33 19.14
CA ASP A 527 -4.27 -19.68 19.63
C ASP A 527 -5.40 -20.13 20.57
N LYS A 528 -6.18 -21.14 20.14
CA LYS A 528 -7.30 -21.68 20.90
C LYS A 528 -6.89 -22.47 22.14
N THR A 529 -5.66 -22.99 22.17
CA THR A 529 -5.14 -23.79 23.28
C THR A 529 -4.71 -22.93 24.47
N ARG A 530 -4.46 -21.63 24.22
CA ARG A 530 -4.12 -20.65 25.25
C ARG A 530 -5.34 -20.09 25.96
N VAL A 531 -5.17 -19.89 27.27
CA VAL A 531 -6.18 -19.30 28.17
C VAL A 531 -6.64 -17.96 27.63
N VAL A 532 -7.96 -17.74 27.58
CA VAL A 532 -8.50 -16.45 27.14
C VAL A 532 -8.27 -15.42 28.24
N THR A 533 -7.47 -14.41 27.94
CA THR A 533 -7.20 -13.27 28.83
C THR A 533 -7.94 -12.03 28.35
N PHE A 534 -8.66 -11.34 29.23
CA PHE A 534 -9.29 -10.05 28.92
C PHE A 534 -9.09 -9.05 30.05
N ARG A 535 -8.44 -7.91 29.77
CA ARG A 535 -8.23 -6.86 30.77
C ARG A 535 -9.46 -5.97 30.85
N ILE A 536 -10.14 -5.93 31.98
CA ILE A 536 -11.37 -5.14 32.14
C ILE A 536 -11.00 -3.64 32.19
N PRO A 537 -11.58 -2.77 31.35
CA PRO A 537 -11.37 -1.33 31.46
C PRO A 537 -11.86 -0.74 32.79
N HIS A 538 -11.23 0.34 33.25
CA HIS A 538 -11.66 1.05 34.47
C HIS A 538 -13.14 1.44 34.44
N ASN A 539 -13.80 1.39 35.61
CA ASN A 539 -15.24 1.66 35.76
C ASN A 539 -16.17 0.81 34.88
N THR A 540 -15.75 -0.40 34.51
CA THR A 540 -16.62 -1.39 33.85
C THR A 540 -16.74 -2.67 34.67
N ALA A 541 -17.79 -3.44 34.39
CA ALA A 541 -18.01 -4.79 34.91
C ALA A 541 -18.13 -5.78 33.76
N VAL A 542 -17.62 -6.99 33.95
CA VAL A 542 -17.78 -8.13 33.02
C VAL A 542 -18.43 -9.28 33.77
N GLN A 543 -19.43 -9.89 33.15
CA GLN A 543 -20.05 -11.12 33.63
C GLN A 543 -19.48 -12.33 32.88
N LEU A 544 -19.05 -13.32 33.65
CA LEU A 544 -18.68 -14.65 33.17
C LEU A 544 -19.74 -15.65 33.59
N HIS A 545 -20.06 -16.59 32.71
CA HIS A 545 -20.98 -17.69 32.98
C HIS A 545 -20.27 -19.03 32.79
N ASP A 546 -20.16 -19.82 33.86
CA ASP A 546 -19.74 -21.22 33.80
C ASP A 546 -20.94 -22.11 33.46
N TYR A 547 -20.90 -22.74 32.29
CA TYR A 547 -22.00 -23.58 31.81
C TYR A 547 -22.06 -24.96 32.48
N GLN A 548 -20.95 -25.44 33.03
CA GLN A 548 -20.89 -26.73 33.72
C GLN A 548 -21.39 -26.59 35.17
N LEU A 549 -20.94 -25.54 35.87
CA LEU A 549 -21.35 -25.25 37.25
C LEU A 549 -22.67 -24.48 37.34
N ARG A 550 -23.15 -23.90 36.24
CA ARG A 550 -24.32 -22.99 36.18
C ARG A 550 -24.20 -21.80 37.13
N THR A 551 -22.97 -21.33 37.33
CA THR A 551 -22.65 -20.16 38.15
C THR A 551 -22.28 -18.99 37.26
N ALA A 552 -22.66 -17.78 37.67
CA ALA A 552 -22.19 -16.55 37.05
C ALA A 552 -21.36 -15.78 38.07
N ARG A 553 -20.21 -15.26 37.66
CA ARG A 553 -19.38 -14.36 38.48
C ARG A 553 -19.16 -13.03 37.76
N ILE A 554 -19.17 -11.95 38.53
CA ILE A 554 -19.01 -10.59 38.01
C ILE A 554 -17.68 -10.04 38.50
N LEU A 555 -16.87 -9.57 37.56
CA LEU A 555 -15.54 -9.02 37.78
C LEU A 555 -15.54 -7.54 37.39
N TYR A 556 -14.72 -6.73 38.06
CA TYR A 556 -14.70 -5.28 37.93
C TYR A 556 -13.34 -4.80 37.40
N GLY A 557 -13.34 -3.73 36.60
CA GLY A 557 -12.10 -3.09 36.16
C GLY A 557 -11.36 -2.38 37.31
N PRO A 558 -10.01 -2.39 37.32
CA PRO A 558 -9.13 -2.73 36.20
C PRO A 558 -8.52 -4.15 36.21
N ASP A 559 -9.23 -5.16 36.72
CA ASP A 559 -8.69 -6.51 36.87
C ASP A 559 -8.49 -7.26 35.52
N LEU A 560 -7.59 -8.24 35.52
CA LEU A 560 -7.37 -9.17 34.39
C LEU A 560 -8.25 -10.41 34.56
N VAL A 561 -9.14 -10.66 33.60
CA VAL A 561 -9.91 -11.90 33.51
C VAL A 561 -9.04 -13.01 32.92
N LEU A 562 -9.03 -14.15 33.61
CA LEU A 562 -8.56 -15.44 33.10
C LEU A 562 -9.77 -16.35 32.98
N LEU A 563 -10.13 -16.73 31.75
CA LEU A 563 -11.34 -17.51 31.49
C LEU A 563 -11.09 -19.01 31.76
N GLY A 564 -11.92 -19.63 32.60
CA GLY A 564 -11.91 -21.08 32.79
C GLY A 564 -12.31 -21.86 31.52
N PRO A 565 -12.06 -23.18 31.46
CA PRO A 565 -12.38 -23.99 30.28
C PRO A 565 -13.86 -23.91 29.88
N HIS A 566 -14.76 -23.95 30.88
CA HIS A 566 -16.21 -23.99 30.72
C HIS A 566 -16.91 -22.64 30.98
N GLU A 567 -16.13 -21.58 31.23
CA GLU A 567 -16.64 -20.21 31.33
C GLU A 567 -16.71 -19.56 29.95
N ASN A 568 -17.72 -18.72 29.70
CA ASN A 568 -17.75 -17.78 28.58
C ASN A 568 -18.17 -16.38 29.03
N PHE A 569 -17.86 -15.38 28.21
CA PHE A 569 -18.32 -13.99 28.40
C PHE A 569 -19.81 -13.83 28.06
N THR A 570 -20.55 -13.10 28.90
CA THR A 570 -21.88 -12.60 28.52
C THR A 570 -21.74 -11.44 27.52
N VAL A 571 -22.37 -11.54 26.35
CA VAL A 571 -22.41 -10.45 25.36
C VAL A 571 -23.64 -9.58 25.58
N LEU A 572 -23.40 -8.28 25.77
CA LEU A 572 -24.41 -7.24 25.90
C LEU A 572 -24.77 -6.66 24.53
N ARG A 573 -26.05 -6.36 24.33
CA ARG A 573 -26.57 -5.73 23.09
C ARG A 573 -27.30 -4.44 23.47
N LEU A 574 -26.53 -3.36 23.52
CA LEU A 574 -26.95 -2.05 24.02
C LEU A 574 -27.48 -1.16 22.88
N SER A 575 -28.40 -0.27 23.20
CA SER A 575 -28.87 0.77 22.28
C SER A 575 -27.80 1.84 22.06
N ALA A 576 -27.56 2.21 20.81
CA ALA A 576 -26.59 3.25 20.45
C ALA A 576 -27.04 4.08 19.24
N GLY A 577 -26.25 5.09 18.87
CA GLY A 577 -26.61 6.09 17.84
C GLY A 577 -27.52 7.21 18.34
N LYS A 578 -27.92 8.09 17.41
CA LYS A 578 -28.83 9.22 17.57
C LYS A 578 -29.75 9.29 16.32
N PRO A 579 -31.06 9.02 16.43
CA PRO A 579 -31.78 8.49 17.59
C PRO A 579 -31.28 7.08 17.99
N LYS A 580 -31.55 6.67 19.23
CA LYS A 580 -31.15 5.36 19.76
C LYS A 580 -31.76 4.19 18.98
N ARG A 581 -30.90 3.32 18.44
CA ARG A 581 -31.25 2.05 17.78
C ARG A 581 -30.87 0.87 18.69
N ALA A 582 -31.80 -0.04 18.93
CA ALA A 582 -31.59 -1.21 19.77
C ALA A 582 -30.52 -2.16 19.20
N GLY A 583 -29.59 -2.62 20.05
CA GLY A 583 -28.55 -3.58 19.68
C GLY A 583 -27.45 -3.05 18.72
N ALA A 584 -27.39 -1.73 18.51
CA ALA A 584 -26.38 -1.09 17.65
C ALA A 584 -24.97 -1.03 18.28
N LEU A 585 -24.86 -1.23 19.60
CA LEU A 585 -23.59 -1.43 20.30
C LEU A 585 -23.57 -2.84 20.91
N ARG A 586 -22.50 -3.59 20.66
CA ARG A 586 -22.25 -4.91 21.24
C ARG A 586 -21.01 -4.82 22.12
N SER A 587 -21.07 -5.33 23.34
CA SER A 587 -19.98 -5.22 24.30
C SER A 587 -19.90 -6.43 25.22
N VAL A 588 -18.70 -6.81 25.64
CA VAL A 588 -18.46 -7.76 26.73
C VAL A 588 -18.43 -7.06 28.09
N ALA A 589 -18.12 -5.77 28.12
CA ALA A 589 -18.01 -4.96 29.33
C ALA A 589 -19.19 -3.97 29.45
N LEU A 590 -19.80 -3.92 30.64
CA LEU A 590 -20.84 -2.96 31.00
C LEU A 590 -20.21 -1.74 31.69
N MET A 591 -20.49 -0.53 31.21
CA MET A 591 -19.97 0.71 31.81
C MET A 591 -20.80 1.10 33.03
N LEU A 592 -20.14 1.25 34.19
CA LEU A 592 -20.78 1.58 35.46
C LEU A 592 -20.94 3.09 35.68
N GLY A 593 -20.27 3.90 34.86
CA GLY A 593 -20.25 5.36 34.99
C GLY A 593 -19.29 5.88 36.08
N PRO A 594 -19.36 7.19 36.41
CA PRO A 594 -20.26 8.18 35.81
C PRO A 594 -19.99 8.39 34.32
N ASP A 595 -21.05 8.39 33.52
CA ASP A 595 -21.03 8.65 32.07
C ASP A 595 -22.31 9.42 31.67
N PHE A 596 -22.43 9.82 30.40
CA PHE A 596 -23.61 10.52 29.88
C PHE A 596 -24.15 9.90 28.61
N THR A 597 -25.46 9.66 28.60
CA THR A 597 -26.18 9.14 27.44
C THR A 597 -26.91 10.26 26.73
N THR A 598 -26.69 10.37 25.42
CA THR A 598 -27.40 11.32 24.54
C THR A 598 -28.42 10.59 23.67
N ASP A 599 -29.61 11.16 23.49
CA ASP A 599 -30.66 10.64 22.60
C ASP A 599 -31.39 11.78 21.88
N ILE A 600 -32.08 11.45 20.79
CA ILE A 600 -32.95 12.37 20.05
C ILE A 600 -34.37 11.83 20.13
N ILE A 601 -35.26 12.59 20.76
CA ILE A 601 -36.67 12.23 20.90
C ILE A 601 -37.55 13.23 20.15
N THR A 602 -38.52 12.72 19.40
CA THR A 602 -39.60 13.54 18.83
C THR A 602 -40.75 13.62 19.82
N VAL A 603 -41.26 14.83 20.03
CA VAL A 603 -42.40 15.15 20.91
C VAL A 603 -43.41 16.02 20.15
N GLU A 604 -44.64 16.08 20.64
CA GLU A 604 -45.71 16.93 20.12
C GLU A 604 -46.33 17.69 21.30
N THR A 605 -46.51 19.01 21.18
CA THR A 605 -47.12 19.86 22.22
C THR A 605 -48.65 19.81 22.14
N ALA A 606 -49.34 20.40 23.13
CA ALA A 606 -50.81 20.53 23.12
C ALA A 606 -51.33 21.27 21.87
N ASP A 607 -50.56 22.21 21.32
CA ASP A 607 -50.89 22.97 20.12
C ASP A 607 -50.45 22.28 18.80
N HIS A 608 -50.17 20.98 18.86
CA HIS A 608 -49.65 20.17 17.75
C HIS A 608 -48.28 20.61 17.18
N ALA A 609 -47.47 21.36 17.94
CA ALA A 609 -46.11 21.68 17.53
C ALA A 609 -45.21 20.45 17.70
N ARG A 610 -44.70 19.93 16.58
CA ARG A 610 -43.77 18.80 16.57
C ARG A 610 -42.34 19.29 16.73
N LEU A 611 -41.70 18.83 17.81
CA LEU A 611 -40.35 19.23 18.19
C LEU A 611 -39.43 18.00 18.24
N ILE A 612 -38.18 18.23 17.86
CA ILE A 612 -37.07 17.29 17.99
C ILE A 612 -36.23 17.81 19.16
N LEU A 613 -36.14 17.02 20.23
CA LEU A 613 -35.35 17.32 21.41
C LEU A 613 -34.09 16.47 21.37
N THR A 614 -32.92 17.11 21.38
CA THR A 614 -31.66 16.42 21.68
C THR A 614 -31.44 16.51 23.19
N ILE A 615 -31.54 15.39 23.89
CA ILE A 615 -31.35 15.30 25.33
C ILE A 615 -30.05 14.57 25.66
N ALA A 616 -29.41 14.97 26.76
CA ALA A 616 -28.29 14.28 27.37
C ALA A 616 -28.63 14.04 28.85
N PHE A 617 -28.33 12.86 29.39
CA PHE A 617 -28.52 12.61 30.82
C PHE A 617 -27.32 11.89 31.43
N ASN A 618 -26.87 12.42 32.57
CA ASN A 618 -25.78 11.86 33.35
C ASN A 618 -26.29 10.65 34.13
N ASN A 619 -25.57 9.54 34.04
CA ASN A 619 -25.94 8.30 34.70
C ASN A 619 -24.73 7.58 35.30
N TYR A 620 -25.01 6.80 36.34
CA TYR A 620 -24.08 5.85 36.94
C TYR A 620 -24.86 4.69 37.56
N PHE A 621 -24.19 3.59 37.87
CA PHE A 621 -24.78 2.48 38.60
C PHE A 621 -24.42 2.58 40.09
N ASP A 622 -25.45 2.65 40.94
CA ASP A 622 -25.29 2.61 42.39
C ASP A 622 -25.31 1.16 42.88
N ILE A 623 -24.14 0.64 43.25
CA ILE A 623 -23.90 -0.79 43.51
C ILE A 623 -23.15 -0.97 44.83
N ASN A 624 -23.74 -1.75 45.74
CA ASN A 624 -23.00 -2.25 46.89
C ASN A 624 -22.16 -3.47 46.49
N ARG A 625 -20.86 -3.26 46.26
CA ARG A 625 -19.90 -4.31 45.82
C ARG A 625 -19.78 -5.49 46.81
N SER A 626 -20.25 -5.35 48.04
CA SER A 626 -20.18 -6.38 49.09
C SER A 626 -21.22 -7.49 48.94
N THR A 627 -22.36 -7.22 48.28
CA THR A 627 -23.50 -8.13 48.23
C THR A 627 -23.66 -8.72 46.83
N GLU A 628 -23.60 -10.05 46.70
CA GLU A 628 -23.64 -10.73 45.40
C GLU A 628 -24.95 -10.44 44.62
N GLU A 629 -26.08 -10.34 45.34
CA GLU A 629 -27.38 -9.92 44.77
C GLU A 629 -27.31 -8.54 44.11
N SER A 630 -26.57 -7.58 44.70
CA SER A 630 -26.40 -6.24 44.14
C SER A 630 -25.52 -6.25 42.90
N LYS A 631 -24.60 -7.21 42.76
CA LYS A 631 -23.79 -7.37 41.55
C LYS A 631 -24.66 -7.95 40.43
N ALA A 632 -25.44 -8.98 40.71
CA ALA A 632 -26.31 -9.64 39.73
C ALA A 632 -27.30 -8.67 39.06
N LYS A 633 -27.88 -7.73 39.84
CA LYS A 633 -28.82 -6.70 39.35
C LYS A 633 -28.30 -5.91 38.15
N ILE A 634 -27.01 -5.60 38.09
CA ILE A 634 -26.38 -4.81 37.01
C ILE A 634 -26.71 -5.40 35.63
N PHE A 635 -26.73 -6.73 35.53
CA PHE A 635 -26.93 -7.49 34.28
C PHE A 635 -28.38 -7.94 34.08
N CYS A 636 -29.30 -7.64 34.99
CA CYS A 636 -30.72 -8.04 34.88
C CYS A 636 -31.47 -7.33 33.74
N VAL A 637 -31.00 -6.16 33.28
CA VAL A 637 -31.56 -5.43 32.14
C VAL A 637 -30.57 -5.51 30.97
N PRO A 638 -30.84 -6.30 29.91
CA PRO A 638 -29.89 -6.56 28.82
C PRO A 638 -29.48 -5.32 28.01
N ASP A 639 -30.38 -4.34 27.90
CA ASP A 639 -30.14 -3.05 27.26
C ASP A 639 -30.56 -1.91 28.21
N PHE A 640 -29.68 -1.59 29.16
CA PHE A 640 -29.95 -0.53 30.13
C PHE A 640 -30.07 0.87 29.47
N ILE A 641 -29.33 1.12 28.38
CA ILE A 641 -29.34 2.38 27.66
C ILE A 641 -30.70 2.56 26.97
N GLY A 642 -31.13 1.57 26.20
CA GLY A 642 -32.43 1.58 25.53
C GLY A 642 -33.60 1.64 26.52
N PHE A 643 -33.50 0.93 27.65
CA PHE A 643 -34.49 0.98 28.72
C PHE A 643 -34.58 2.38 29.36
N ALA A 644 -33.45 3.01 29.68
CA ALA A 644 -33.41 4.36 30.25
C ALA A 644 -33.96 5.40 29.27
N CYS A 645 -33.45 5.43 28.03
CA CYS A 645 -33.90 6.34 26.97
C CYS A 645 -35.40 6.17 26.67
N LYS A 646 -35.92 4.94 26.62
CA LYS A 646 -37.34 4.68 26.37
C LYS A 646 -38.23 5.19 27.51
N ASN A 647 -37.84 4.99 28.77
CA ASN A 647 -38.58 5.49 29.92
C ASN A 647 -38.56 7.03 30.00
N ILE A 648 -37.38 7.63 29.88
CA ILE A 648 -37.19 9.09 29.89
C ILE A 648 -37.97 9.74 28.74
N GLY A 649 -37.82 9.23 27.51
CA GLY A 649 -38.53 9.75 26.34
C GLY A 649 -40.05 9.62 26.46
N SER A 650 -40.58 8.59 27.12
CA SER A 650 -42.03 8.47 27.35
C SER A 650 -42.52 9.48 28.38
N ARG A 651 -41.82 9.67 29.51
CA ARG A 651 -42.15 10.70 30.51
C ARG A 651 -42.16 12.11 29.91
N ILE A 652 -41.15 12.43 29.09
CA ILE A 652 -41.07 13.73 28.41
C ILE A 652 -42.21 13.89 27.40
N ARG A 653 -42.50 12.88 26.55
CA ARG A 653 -43.64 12.94 25.61
C ARG A 653 -44.97 13.18 26.32
N GLU A 654 -45.21 12.48 27.44
CA GLU A 654 -46.43 12.62 28.24
C GLU A 654 -46.57 14.04 28.82
N ARG A 655 -45.52 14.59 29.43
CA ARG A 655 -45.55 15.95 29.99
C ARG A 655 -45.71 17.03 28.92
N VAL A 656 -45.00 16.91 27.80
CA VAL A 656 -44.99 17.92 26.72
C VAL A 656 -46.34 17.99 25.99
N ALA A 657 -47.03 16.86 25.83
CA ALA A 657 -48.36 16.81 25.23
C ALA A 657 -49.44 17.60 26.00
N HIS A 658 -49.18 17.94 27.26
CA HIS A 658 -50.07 18.76 28.10
C HIS A 658 -49.69 20.25 28.16
N THR A 659 -48.56 20.65 27.57
CA THR A 659 -48.06 22.04 27.59
C THR A 659 -48.19 22.69 26.22
N THR A 660 -48.44 24.01 26.20
CA THR A 660 -48.44 24.81 24.97
C THR A 660 -47.00 25.00 24.44
N PHE A 661 -46.84 25.34 23.16
CA PHE A 661 -45.53 25.55 22.56
C PHE A 661 -44.76 26.71 23.20
N ASP A 662 -45.39 27.84 23.46
CA ASP A 662 -44.73 29.03 24.04
C ASP A 662 -44.27 28.77 25.49
N GLU A 663 -45.14 28.17 26.30
CA GLU A 663 -44.80 27.77 27.68
C GLU A 663 -43.66 26.75 27.69
N PHE A 664 -43.70 25.76 26.79
CA PHE A 664 -42.63 24.78 26.65
C PHE A 664 -41.33 25.43 26.15
N HIS A 665 -41.36 26.34 25.19
CA HIS A 665 -40.17 27.04 24.71
C HIS A 665 -39.50 27.85 25.84
N ARG A 666 -40.30 28.57 26.63
CA ARG A 666 -39.83 29.43 27.73
C ARG A 666 -39.35 28.67 28.97
N PHE A 667 -39.96 27.52 29.29
CA PHE A 667 -39.69 26.76 30.53
C PHE A 667 -39.23 25.31 30.29
N SER A 668 -38.76 24.99 29.08
CA SER A 668 -38.35 23.65 28.62
C SER A 668 -37.52 22.86 29.62
N ALA A 669 -36.44 23.44 30.14
CA ALA A 669 -35.55 22.79 31.11
C ALA A 669 -36.31 22.33 32.37
N ARG A 670 -37.14 23.20 32.96
CA ARG A 670 -37.95 22.87 34.15
C ARG A 670 -38.98 21.80 33.83
N ILE A 671 -39.70 21.92 32.72
CA ILE A 671 -40.75 20.98 32.31
C ILE A 671 -40.17 19.58 32.09
N ILE A 672 -39.00 19.48 31.46
CA ILE A 672 -38.30 18.21 31.22
C ILE A 672 -37.75 17.60 32.52
N GLN A 673 -37.17 18.41 33.42
CA GLN A 673 -36.70 17.94 34.73
C GLN A 673 -37.86 17.42 35.59
N GLU A 674 -38.97 18.15 35.67
CA GLU A 674 -40.20 17.69 36.36
C GLU A 674 -40.77 16.40 35.75
N ALA A 675 -40.76 16.27 34.42
CA ALA A 675 -41.23 15.06 33.75
C ALA A 675 -40.39 13.83 34.13
N VAL A 676 -39.07 13.99 34.19
CA VAL A 676 -38.13 12.87 34.37
C VAL A 676 -37.99 12.49 35.84
N PHE A 677 -37.75 13.44 36.74
CA PHE A 677 -37.53 13.16 38.16
C PHE A 677 -38.82 13.10 38.98
N GLY A 678 -39.88 13.76 38.51
CA GLY A 678 -41.13 13.91 39.25
C GLY A 678 -41.02 14.93 40.39
N VAL A 679 -42.15 15.16 41.04
CA VAL A 679 -42.28 16.05 42.20
C VAL A 679 -42.50 15.19 43.44
N GLY A 680 -41.74 15.44 44.50
CA GLY A 680 -41.86 14.75 45.78
C GLY A 680 -43.12 15.17 46.55
N ALA A 681 -43.45 14.44 47.62
CA ALA A 681 -44.66 14.67 48.42
C ALA A 681 -44.76 16.07 49.05
N ASN A 682 -43.63 16.79 49.15
CA ASN A 682 -43.54 18.15 49.71
C ASN A 682 -43.66 19.26 48.65
N GLY A 683 -43.82 18.92 47.37
CA GLY A 683 -43.83 19.89 46.25
C GLY A 683 -42.45 20.25 45.69
N GLU A 684 -41.36 19.74 46.28
CA GLU A 684 -39.99 19.90 45.77
C GLU A 684 -39.69 18.89 44.65
N GLN A 685 -38.85 19.28 43.69
CA GLN A 685 -38.42 18.38 42.61
C GLN A 685 -37.44 17.33 43.14
N ASN A 686 -37.60 16.06 42.73
CA ASN A 686 -36.62 15.03 43.07
C ASN A 686 -35.30 15.29 42.32
N THR A 687 -34.18 14.93 42.93
CA THR A 687 -32.83 15.15 42.36
C THR A 687 -32.27 13.98 41.57
N GLU A 688 -32.82 12.77 41.72
CA GLU A 688 -32.37 11.59 40.98
C GLU A 688 -33.55 10.72 40.51
N LEU A 689 -33.36 10.04 39.38
CA LEU A 689 -34.25 8.97 38.90
C LEU A 689 -33.52 7.63 39.01
N ARG A 690 -33.99 6.78 39.92
CA ARG A 690 -33.42 5.46 40.20
C ARG A 690 -34.24 4.35 39.55
N PHE A 691 -33.57 3.46 38.82
CA PHE A 691 -34.16 2.25 38.24
C PHE A 691 -33.85 1.04 39.13
N GLU A 692 -34.82 0.62 39.96
CA GLU A 692 -34.65 -0.47 40.92
C GLU A 692 -34.25 -1.82 40.29
N ALA A 693 -34.63 -2.05 39.03
CA ALA A 693 -34.39 -3.30 38.31
C ALA A 693 -32.90 -3.60 38.05
N ASN A 694 -32.05 -2.56 37.90
CA ASN A 694 -30.63 -2.71 37.61
C ASN A 694 -29.69 -1.81 38.42
N GLY A 695 -30.22 -0.92 39.26
CA GLY A 695 -29.42 0.02 40.05
C GLY A 695 -28.88 1.22 39.26
N LEU A 696 -29.37 1.45 38.03
CA LEU A 696 -29.02 2.64 37.26
C LEU A 696 -29.66 3.88 37.89
N VAL A 697 -28.86 4.90 38.16
CA VAL A 697 -29.28 6.22 38.67
C VAL A 697 -28.99 7.27 37.61
N VAL A 698 -29.98 8.11 37.31
CA VAL A 698 -29.86 9.29 36.47
C VAL A 698 -29.89 10.53 37.38
N THR A 699 -28.87 11.38 37.29
CA THR A 699 -28.68 12.51 38.23
C THR A 699 -29.00 13.88 37.64
N ASN A 700 -28.88 14.03 36.33
CA ASN A 700 -29.16 15.28 35.64
C ASN A 700 -29.64 14.99 34.21
N ILE A 701 -30.48 15.88 33.68
CA ILE A 701 -30.88 15.89 32.27
C ILE A 701 -30.67 17.29 31.68
N ASP A 702 -29.82 17.34 30.67
CA ASP A 702 -29.45 18.53 29.91
C ASP A 702 -30.14 18.50 28.55
N VAL A 703 -30.79 19.60 28.19
CA VAL A 703 -31.47 19.75 26.89
C VAL A 703 -30.50 20.47 25.94
N GLN A 704 -29.93 19.74 24.99
CA GLN A 704 -28.87 20.25 24.09
C GLN A 704 -29.45 21.09 22.93
N SER A 705 -30.54 20.64 22.33
CA SER A 705 -31.26 21.41 21.31
C SER A 705 -32.76 21.12 21.35
N ILE A 706 -33.54 22.13 20.95
CA ILE A 706 -35.00 22.07 20.77
C ILE A 706 -35.27 22.65 19.39
N GLU A 707 -35.63 21.80 18.43
CA GLU A 707 -35.82 22.20 17.04
C GLU A 707 -37.24 21.85 16.58
N PRO A 708 -38.00 22.79 16.00
CA PRO A 708 -39.22 22.42 15.28
C PRO A 708 -38.88 21.46 14.13
N SER A 709 -39.63 20.37 14.01
CA SER A 709 -39.46 19.43 12.89
C SER A 709 -39.96 20.02 11.57
N ASP A 710 -40.91 20.95 11.63
CA ASP A 710 -41.47 21.64 10.47
C ASP A 710 -40.68 22.91 10.13
N GLN A 711 -40.30 23.04 8.86
CA GLN A 711 -39.63 24.23 8.33
C GLN A 711 -40.51 25.47 8.44
N GLN A 712 -41.83 25.38 8.23
CA GLN A 712 -42.72 26.55 8.27
C GLN A 712 -42.76 27.19 9.67
N MET A 713 -42.67 26.35 10.71
CA MET A 713 -42.57 26.79 12.10
C MET A 713 -41.23 27.47 12.39
N ARG A 714 -40.11 26.93 11.88
CA ARG A 714 -38.78 27.57 11.98
C ARG A 714 -38.77 28.95 11.32
N ASP A 715 -39.28 29.06 10.10
CA ASP A 715 -39.35 30.33 9.35
C ASP A 715 -40.24 31.37 10.07
N SER A 716 -41.31 30.91 10.73
CA SER A 716 -42.22 31.77 11.49
C SER A 716 -41.58 32.29 12.79
N LEU A 717 -40.83 31.44 13.50
CA LEU A 717 -40.05 31.86 14.67
C LEU A 717 -38.95 32.85 14.30
N GLN A 718 -38.26 32.63 13.18
CA GLN A 718 -37.22 33.55 12.70
C GLN A 718 -37.78 34.94 12.38
N LYS A 719 -38.98 35.04 11.79
CA LYS A 719 -39.69 36.32 11.58
C LYS A 719 -40.04 37.00 12.90
N SER A 720 -40.48 36.24 13.90
CA SER A 720 -40.77 36.78 15.25
C SER A 720 -39.52 37.39 15.90
N VAL A 721 -38.37 36.69 15.84
CA VAL A 721 -37.08 37.21 16.34
C VAL A 721 -36.65 38.46 15.57
N GLN A 722 -36.81 38.49 14.25
CA GLN A 722 -36.52 39.68 13.44
C GLN A 722 -37.36 40.88 13.86
N MET A 723 -38.68 40.70 14.06
CA MET A 723 -39.57 41.76 14.56
C MET A 723 -39.18 42.21 15.98
N ALA A 724 -38.79 41.31 16.87
CA ALA A 724 -38.33 41.66 18.21
C ALA A 724 -37.06 42.52 18.20
N ILE A 725 -36.09 42.18 17.33
CA ILE A 725 -34.87 42.98 17.13
C ILE A 725 -35.20 44.35 16.54
N GLU A 726 -36.12 44.42 15.56
CA GLU A 726 -36.56 45.69 14.98
C GLU A 726 -37.24 46.60 16.02
N ILE A 727 -38.13 46.05 16.85
CA ILE A 727 -38.78 46.76 17.96
C ILE A 727 -37.74 47.26 18.96
N ALA A 728 -36.78 46.43 19.37
CA ALA A 728 -35.71 46.83 20.28
C ALA A 728 -34.83 47.94 19.68
N THR A 729 -34.49 47.83 18.39
CA THR A 729 -33.68 48.83 17.67
C THR A 729 -34.40 50.18 17.61
N ARG A 730 -35.69 50.18 17.22
CA ARG A 730 -36.53 51.39 17.21
C ARG A 730 -36.70 52.01 18.60
N SER A 731 -36.77 51.17 19.64
CA SER A 731 -36.84 51.64 21.04
C SER A 731 -35.54 52.34 21.48
N ILE A 732 -34.38 51.75 21.13
CA ILE A 732 -33.06 52.34 21.41
C ILE A 732 -32.86 53.64 20.61
N GLU A 733 -33.24 53.66 19.33
CA GLU A 733 -33.21 54.86 18.48
C GLU A 733 -34.09 55.98 19.06
N ALA A 734 -35.31 55.65 19.48
CA ALA A 734 -36.23 56.61 20.10
C ALA A 734 -35.69 57.15 21.44
N SER A 735 -35.11 56.29 22.29
CA SER A 735 -34.48 56.74 23.56
C SER A 735 -33.29 57.65 23.28
N SER A 736 -32.35 57.22 22.43
CA SER A 736 -31.13 57.98 22.11
C SER A 736 -31.47 59.35 21.50
N ARG A 737 -32.51 59.41 20.67
CA ARG A 737 -33.04 60.66 20.14
C ARG A 737 -33.62 61.55 21.23
N HIS A 738 -34.42 61.00 22.15
CA HIS A 738 -35.00 61.78 23.23
C HIS A 738 -33.93 62.29 24.22
N ASP A 739 -32.91 61.48 24.50
CA ASP A 739 -31.76 61.87 25.33
C ASP A 739 -30.96 63.00 24.66
N ALA A 740 -30.71 62.93 23.35
CA ALA A 740 -30.08 64.00 22.58
C ALA A 740 -30.92 65.30 22.54
N GLU A 741 -32.24 65.19 22.35
CA GLU A 741 -33.17 66.33 22.43
C GLU A 741 -33.17 66.96 23.84
N ASN A 742 -33.08 66.16 24.90
CA ASN A 742 -32.98 66.65 26.28
C ASN A 742 -31.62 67.34 26.56
N GLU A 743 -30.50 66.79 26.08
CA GLU A 743 -29.18 67.40 26.21
C GLU A 743 -29.09 68.73 25.43
N GLU A 744 -29.66 68.80 24.23
CA GLU A 744 -29.76 70.04 23.45
C GLU A 744 -30.55 71.13 24.19
N GLN A 745 -31.66 70.76 24.85
CA GLN A 745 -32.45 71.70 25.67
C GLN A 745 -31.69 72.16 26.92
N GLN A 746 -30.98 71.27 27.61
CA GLN A 746 -30.14 71.63 28.76
C GLN A 746 -28.99 72.57 28.34
N ALA A 747 -28.31 72.28 27.23
CA ALA A 747 -27.26 73.13 26.68
C ALA A 747 -27.78 74.52 26.30
N ARG A 748 -28.95 74.62 25.65
CA ARG A 748 -29.63 75.89 25.35
C ARG A 748 -29.98 76.67 26.62
N GLY A 749 -30.57 76.00 27.62
CA GLY A 749 -30.92 76.63 28.91
C GLY A 749 -29.69 77.16 29.65
N HIS A 750 -28.59 76.41 29.66
CA HIS A 750 -27.32 76.86 30.23
C HIS A 750 -26.71 78.04 29.47
N LEU A 751 -26.76 78.04 28.13
CA LEU A 751 -26.24 79.13 27.30
C LEU A 751 -27.00 80.44 27.55
N GLU A 752 -28.34 80.42 27.56
CA GLU A 752 -29.13 81.61 27.90
C GLU A 752 -28.88 82.07 29.35
N THR A 753 -28.74 81.14 30.30
CA THR A 753 -28.38 81.48 31.70
C THR A 753 -27.01 82.16 31.78
N GLN A 754 -26.00 81.68 31.05
CA GLN A 754 -24.67 82.31 30.98
C GLN A 754 -24.74 83.69 30.31
N LYS A 755 -25.50 83.83 29.23
CA LYS A 755 -25.70 85.09 28.51
C LYS A 755 -26.35 86.15 29.40
N ILE A 756 -27.39 85.79 30.16
CA ILE A 756 -28.02 86.66 31.17
C ILE A 756 -27.01 87.00 32.28
N ARG A 757 -26.21 86.05 32.76
CA ARG A 757 -25.18 86.29 33.78
C ARG A 757 -24.13 87.30 33.31
N ASN A 758 -23.64 87.15 32.08
CA ASN A 758 -22.69 88.07 31.45
C ASN A 758 -23.30 89.47 31.27
N GLN A 759 -24.59 89.57 30.91
CA GLN A 759 -25.32 90.83 30.86
C GLN A 759 -25.44 91.48 32.25
N ILE A 760 -25.76 90.71 33.30
CA ILE A 760 -25.82 91.21 34.68
C ILE A 760 -24.45 91.72 35.15
N GLU A 761 -23.36 91.06 34.79
CA GLU A 761 -22.01 91.52 35.13
C GLU A 761 -21.61 92.77 34.34
N ALA A 762 -21.94 92.83 33.05
CA ALA A 762 -21.79 94.04 32.24
C ALA A 762 -22.58 95.22 32.85
N GLU A 763 -23.86 95.05 33.18
CA GLU A 763 -24.70 96.08 33.81
C GLU A 763 -24.16 96.51 35.18
N LYS A 764 -23.68 95.57 36.02
CA LYS A 764 -22.99 95.94 37.28
C LYS A 764 -21.76 96.82 37.04
N THR A 765 -21.00 96.58 35.97
CA THR A 765 -19.87 97.47 35.62
C THR A 765 -20.33 98.80 35.02
N GLN A 766 -21.42 98.82 34.24
CA GLN A 766 -22.02 100.06 33.75
C GLN A 766 -22.55 100.92 34.89
N CYS A 767 -23.27 100.37 35.87
CA CYS A 767 -23.73 101.10 37.06
C CYS A 767 -22.57 101.79 37.79
N LYS A 768 -21.46 101.08 38.04
CA LYS A 768 -20.25 101.69 38.64
C LYS A 768 -19.65 102.80 37.78
N LEU A 769 -19.63 102.63 36.46
CA LEU A 769 -19.18 103.66 35.54
C LEU A 769 -20.11 104.89 35.56
N PHE A 770 -21.43 104.68 35.66
CA PHE A 770 -22.41 105.76 35.82
C PHE A 770 -22.31 106.45 37.18
N GLU A 771 -22.07 105.74 38.27
CA GLU A 771 -21.79 106.31 39.60
C GLU A 771 -20.55 107.22 39.57
N ILE A 772 -19.43 106.72 39.03
CA ILE A 772 -18.19 107.51 38.88
C ILE A 772 -18.42 108.72 37.95
N ARG A 773 -19.18 108.55 36.87
CA ARG A 773 -19.49 109.63 35.93
C ARG A 773 -20.40 110.70 36.55
N ALA A 774 -21.40 110.31 37.33
CA ALA A 774 -22.26 111.23 38.06
C ALA A 774 -21.48 111.95 39.18
N PHE A 775 -20.60 111.25 39.89
CA PHE A 775 -19.72 111.85 40.90
C PHE A 775 -18.73 112.85 40.28
N ASN A 776 -18.08 112.51 39.17
CA ASN A 776 -17.21 113.42 38.44
C ASN A 776 -17.98 114.64 37.93
N SER A 777 -19.19 114.45 37.38
CA SER A 777 -20.05 115.56 36.93
C SER A 777 -20.50 116.46 38.08
N ALA A 778 -20.76 115.91 39.26
CA ALA A 778 -21.04 116.68 40.46
C ALA A 778 -19.81 117.47 40.95
N ILE A 779 -18.61 116.89 40.91
CA ILE A 779 -17.36 117.61 41.21
C ILE A 779 -17.10 118.72 40.19
N GLU A 780 -17.31 118.46 38.90
CA GLU A 780 -17.12 119.44 37.83
C GLU A 780 -18.10 120.63 37.99
N SER A 781 -19.39 120.34 38.21
CA SER A 781 -20.42 121.35 38.45
C SER A 781 -20.18 122.17 39.73
N THR A 782 -19.84 121.51 40.85
CA THR A 782 -19.53 122.21 42.10
C THR A 782 -18.21 122.98 42.04
N GLY A 783 -17.20 122.46 41.33
CA GLY A 783 -15.93 123.13 41.07
C GLY A 783 -16.10 124.39 40.22
N GLN A 784 -16.88 124.30 39.14
CA GLN A 784 -17.22 125.44 38.29
C GLN A 784 -18.01 126.50 39.07
N ALA A 785 -19.10 126.11 39.73
CA ALA A 785 -19.92 127.04 40.51
C ALA A 785 -19.14 127.70 41.66
N LYS A 786 -18.23 126.96 42.30
CA LYS A 786 -17.33 127.50 43.33
C LYS A 786 -16.33 128.49 42.74
N ALA A 787 -15.67 128.16 41.64
CA ALA A 787 -14.69 129.04 40.98
C ALA A 787 -15.35 130.33 40.46
N GLU A 788 -16.55 130.24 39.88
CA GLU A 788 -17.35 131.41 39.47
C GLU A 788 -17.75 132.27 40.67
N ALA A 789 -18.19 131.65 41.78
CA ALA A 789 -18.55 132.38 43.00
C ALA A 789 -17.36 133.06 43.69
N GLU A 790 -16.20 132.38 43.78
CA GLU A 790 -14.95 132.95 44.34
C GLU A 790 -14.46 134.12 43.46
N ALA A 791 -14.41 133.96 42.14
CA ALA A 791 -14.04 135.04 41.22
C ALA A 791 -15.00 136.23 41.27
N GLN A 792 -16.32 135.99 41.42
CA GLN A 792 -17.31 137.05 41.53
C GLN A 792 -17.25 137.76 42.89
N ALA A 793 -16.96 137.05 43.98
CA ALA A 793 -16.74 137.63 45.30
C ALA A 793 -15.47 138.51 45.32
N GLU A 794 -14.38 138.05 44.71
CA GLU A 794 -13.14 138.83 44.59
C GLU A 794 -13.32 140.07 43.70
N ARG A 795 -14.07 139.96 42.60
CA ARG A 795 -14.45 141.13 41.77
C ARG A 795 -15.23 142.17 42.58
N LEU A 796 -16.23 141.74 43.35
CA LEU A 796 -17.02 142.63 44.22
C LEU A 796 -16.19 143.26 45.35
N ALA A 797 -15.21 142.54 45.89
CA ALA A 797 -14.29 143.08 46.89
C ALA A 797 -13.41 144.21 46.30
N ILE A 798 -12.87 144.01 45.10
CA ILE A 798 -12.09 145.02 44.37
C ILE A 798 -12.97 146.22 43.99
N GLU A 799 -14.17 145.97 43.45
CA GLU A 799 -15.15 147.03 43.15
C GLU A 799 -15.48 147.86 44.41
N GLY A 800 -15.76 147.21 45.54
CA GLY A 800 -16.04 147.87 46.83
C GLY A 800 -14.87 148.70 47.36
N GLN A 801 -13.65 148.17 47.32
CA GLN A 801 -12.43 148.92 47.70
C GLN A 801 -12.21 150.13 46.79
N SER A 802 -12.38 149.96 45.47
CA SER A 802 -12.25 151.06 44.52
C SER A 802 -13.31 152.15 44.72
N ALA A 803 -14.54 151.77 45.11
CA ALA A 803 -15.62 152.69 45.39
C ALA A 803 -15.38 153.51 46.67
N ILE A 804 -14.75 152.92 47.70
CA ILE A 804 -14.34 153.65 48.92
C ILE A 804 -13.30 154.72 48.55
N VAL A 805 -12.22 154.34 47.84
CA VAL A 805 -11.18 155.29 47.42
C VAL A 805 -11.74 156.39 46.51
N LEU A 806 -12.65 156.05 45.60
CA LEU A 806 -13.35 157.02 44.75
C LEU A 806 -14.23 157.98 45.58
N ALA A 807 -14.88 157.49 46.64
CA ALA A 807 -15.71 158.31 47.53
C ALA A 807 -14.85 159.26 48.39
N GLU A 808 -13.70 158.80 48.88
CA GLU A 808 -12.72 159.64 49.60
C GLU A 808 -12.20 160.78 48.70
N LEU A 809 -11.74 160.45 47.49
CA LEU A 809 -11.27 161.45 46.50
C LEU A 809 -12.38 162.43 46.09
N ARG A 810 -13.63 161.97 45.95
CA ARG A 810 -14.78 162.85 45.68
C ARG A 810 -15.11 163.77 46.86
N ALA A 811 -15.03 163.27 48.09
CA ALA A 811 -15.26 164.09 49.28
C ALA A 811 -14.18 165.16 49.44
N GLU A 812 -12.92 164.84 49.13
CA GLU A 812 -11.82 165.80 49.13
C GLU A 812 -12.00 166.86 48.03
N ALA A 813 -12.35 166.46 46.81
CA ALA A 813 -12.65 167.38 45.71
C ALA A 813 -13.82 168.33 46.02
N ALA A 814 -14.96 167.79 46.49
CA ALA A 814 -16.14 168.58 46.84
C ALA A 814 -15.88 169.54 48.02
N ARG A 815 -15.04 169.15 48.98
CA ARG A 815 -14.58 170.04 50.05
C ARG A 815 -13.76 171.21 49.50
N LEU A 816 -12.85 170.93 48.56
CA LEU A 816 -12.00 171.96 47.95
C LEU A 816 -12.84 172.93 47.10
N GLU A 817 -13.80 172.42 46.32
CA GLU A 817 -14.77 173.26 45.59
C GLU A 817 -15.57 174.16 46.54
N THR A 818 -16.22 173.59 47.58
CA THR A 818 -17.04 174.36 48.53
C THR A 818 -16.24 175.38 49.35
N ASP A 819 -15.00 175.06 49.74
CA ASP A 819 -14.09 176.02 50.38
C ASP A 819 -13.77 177.20 49.44
N THR A 820 -13.58 176.97 48.13
CA THR A 820 -13.36 178.07 47.15
C THR A 820 -14.63 178.88 46.87
N GLU A 821 -15.81 178.27 46.80
CA GLU A 821 -17.09 178.98 46.66
C GLU A 821 -17.36 179.91 47.85
N LEU A 822 -17.11 179.43 49.07
CA LEU A 822 -17.29 180.21 50.29
C LEU A 822 -16.32 181.41 50.35
N LEU A 823 -15.08 181.23 49.88
CA LEU A 823 -14.10 182.30 49.77
C LEU A 823 -14.55 183.38 48.76
N ASN A 824 -15.07 182.96 47.59
CA ASN A 824 -15.62 183.90 46.59
C ASN A 824 -16.86 184.63 47.11
N LEU A 825 -17.80 183.92 47.74
CA LEU A 825 -19.02 184.50 48.34
C LEU A 825 -18.70 185.51 49.44
N THR A 826 -17.76 185.20 50.34
CA THR A 826 -17.39 186.11 51.43
C THR A 826 -16.71 187.38 50.91
N GLN A 827 -15.87 187.31 49.87
CA GLN A 827 -15.32 188.49 49.21
C GLN A 827 -16.42 189.35 48.56
N ALA A 828 -17.32 188.74 47.78
CA ALA A 828 -18.43 189.45 47.13
C ALA A 828 -19.35 190.15 48.14
N ARG A 829 -19.76 189.44 49.21
CA ARG A 829 -20.67 189.98 50.22
C ARG A 829 -20.04 191.12 51.04
N ASN A 830 -18.74 191.08 51.28
CA ASN A 830 -18.02 192.17 51.93
C ASN A 830 -17.99 193.45 51.06
N ALA A 831 -17.81 193.33 49.74
CA ALA A 831 -17.89 194.45 48.81
C ALA A 831 -19.31 195.05 48.74
N GLU A 832 -20.33 194.20 48.71
CA GLU A 832 -21.75 194.62 48.69
C GLU A 832 -22.16 195.33 49.99
N LEU A 833 -21.77 194.81 51.16
CA LEU A 833 -22.01 195.46 52.46
C LEU A 833 -21.30 196.82 52.56
N HIS A 834 -20.14 196.98 51.95
CA HIS A 834 -19.45 198.27 51.86
C HIS A 834 -20.24 199.26 50.99
N PHE A 835 -20.72 198.84 49.82
CA PHE A 835 -21.55 199.67 48.94
C PHE A 835 -22.86 200.12 49.61
N ILE A 836 -23.60 199.19 50.24
CA ILE A 836 -24.86 199.49 50.94
C ILE A 836 -24.65 200.48 52.09
N ARG A 837 -23.55 200.38 52.84
CA ARG A 837 -23.21 201.32 53.93
C ARG A 837 -22.99 202.76 53.42
N GLU A 838 -22.33 202.94 52.29
CA GLU A 838 -22.15 204.28 51.71
C GLU A 838 -23.44 204.83 51.07
N GLN A 839 -24.24 203.97 50.40
CA GLN A 839 -25.54 204.36 49.86
C GLN A 839 -26.52 204.81 50.98
N THR A 840 -26.62 204.04 52.06
CA THR A 840 -27.54 204.37 53.17
C THR A 840 -27.13 205.64 53.94
N LYS A 841 -25.83 205.93 54.08
CA LYS A 841 -25.35 207.23 54.58
C LYS A 841 -25.83 208.39 53.70
N LEU A 842 -25.75 208.24 52.38
CA LEU A 842 -26.17 209.26 51.41
C LEU A 842 -27.69 209.52 51.48
N GLU A 843 -28.50 208.46 51.58
CA GLU A 843 -29.96 208.58 51.70
C GLU A 843 -30.38 209.23 53.02
N LEU A 844 -29.74 208.89 54.14
CA LEU A 844 -30.00 209.54 55.44
C LEU A 844 -29.72 211.05 55.40
N ALA A 845 -28.65 211.47 54.72
CA ALA A 845 -28.35 212.90 54.52
C ALA A 845 -29.45 213.60 53.67
N LYS A 846 -29.86 212.97 52.56
CA LYS A 846 -30.94 213.48 51.68
C LYS A 846 -32.28 213.60 52.42
N MET A 847 -32.68 212.57 53.17
CA MET A 847 -33.96 212.53 53.88
C MET A 847 -34.04 213.57 55.01
N ARG A 848 -32.94 213.79 55.75
CA ARG A 848 -32.86 214.84 56.78
C ARG A 848 -33.06 216.23 56.18
N ALA A 849 -32.40 216.53 55.05
CA ALA A 849 -32.57 217.82 54.36
C ALA A 849 -34.02 218.04 53.86
N LEU A 850 -34.67 217.02 53.29
CA LEU A 850 -36.05 217.11 52.82
C LEU A 850 -37.08 217.28 53.95
N SER A 851 -36.84 216.65 55.11
CA SER A 851 -37.75 216.75 56.27
C SER A 851 -37.83 218.18 56.83
N GLU A 852 -36.68 218.84 56.96
CA GLU A 852 -36.61 220.24 57.44
C GLU A 852 -37.30 221.22 56.47
N ILE A 853 -37.14 221.02 55.15
CA ILE A 853 -37.86 221.80 54.13
C ILE A 853 -39.38 221.64 54.28
N ASN A 854 -39.88 220.42 54.49
CA ASN A 854 -41.31 220.16 54.61
C ASN A 854 -41.92 220.70 55.91
N LYS A 855 -41.24 220.61 57.05
CA LYS A 855 -41.67 221.27 58.30
C LYS A 855 -41.87 222.78 58.10
N ALA A 856 -40.89 223.44 57.47
CA ALA A 856 -40.94 224.87 57.18
C ALA A 856 -42.08 225.26 56.22
N LYS A 857 -42.46 224.36 55.30
CA LYS A 857 -43.59 224.55 54.38
C LYS A 857 -44.94 224.44 55.11
N VAL A 858 -45.17 223.36 55.87
CA VAL A 858 -46.45 223.11 56.55
C VAL A 858 -46.74 224.20 57.60
N SER A 859 -45.73 224.58 58.39
CA SER A 859 -45.85 225.67 59.38
C SER A 859 -46.33 226.98 58.75
N ARG A 860 -45.75 227.38 57.61
CA ARG A 860 -46.20 228.57 56.86
C ARG A 860 -47.63 228.45 56.34
N THR A 861 -48.03 227.28 55.83
CA THR A 861 -49.39 227.10 55.28
C THR A 861 -50.49 227.15 56.34
N VAL A 862 -50.26 226.59 57.53
CA VAL A 862 -51.26 226.64 58.63
C VAL A 862 -51.45 228.07 59.14
N GLY A 863 -50.36 228.86 59.22
CA GLY A 863 -50.44 230.27 59.58
C GLY A 863 -51.25 231.13 58.60
N ALA A 864 -51.22 230.80 57.30
CA ALA A 864 -51.88 231.59 56.26
C ALA A 864 -53.42 231.47 56.24
N LEU A 865 -53.99 230.38 56.77
CA LEU A 865 -55.44 230.15 56.74
C LEU A 865 -56.21 230.86 57.87
N GLY A 866 -55.55 231.16 59.00
CA GLY A 866 -56.15 231.86 60.13
C GLY A 866 -57.14 231.01 60.95
N HIS A 867 -57.13 231.18 62.28
CA HIS A 867 -57.87 230.31 63.20
C HIS A 867 -59.40 230.37 62.99
N GLY A 868 -59.96 231.55 62.73
CA GLY A 868 -61.40 231.73 62.51
C GLY A 868 -61.93 230.98 61.27
N THR A 869 -61.15 230.94 60.20
CA THR A 869 -61.51 230.23 58.95
C THR A 869 -61.56 228.72 59.16
N ILE A 870 -60.60 228.17 59.91
CA ILE A 870 -60.53 226.73 60.21
C ILE A 870 -61.72 226.30 61.09
N LEU A 871 -62.13 227.14 62.05
CA LEU A 871 -63.28 226.88 62.91
C LEU A 871 -64.61 226.95 62.13
N ALA A 872 -64.72 227.87 61.16
CA ALA A 872 -65.85 227.92 60.23
C ALA A 872 -65.89 226.69 59.28
N MET A 873 -64.73 226.21 58.80
CA MET A 873 -64.64 225.02 57.93
C MET A 873 -65.01 223.71 58.65
N ALA A 874 -64.94 223.65 59.98
CA ALA A 874 -65.33 222.47 60.76
C ALA A 874 -66.86 222.28 60.87
N ASN A 875 -67.62 223.37 60.95
CA ASN A 875 -69.04 223.37 61.34
C ASN A 875 -70.06 223.48 60.18
N ALA A 876 -69.62 223.50 58.92
CA ALA A 876 -70.53 223.62 57.76
C ALA A 876 -71.26 222.30 57.42
N GLU A 877 -72.49 222.40 56.91
CA GLU A 877 -73.37 221.27 56.60
C GLU A 877 -72.96 220.49 55.34
N HIS A 878 -73.45 219.26 55.21
CA HIS A 878 -72.88 218.20 54.36
C HIS A 878 -72.78 218.54 52.86
N SER A 879 -73.68 219.38 52.32
CA SER A 879 -73.68 219.79 50.91
C SER A 879 -72.49 220.69 50.52
N GLN A 880 -71.90 221.41 51.48
CA GLN A 880 -70.72 222.24 51.21
C GLN A 880 -69.39 221.48 51.31
N LYS A 881 -69.32 220.38 52.07
CA LYS A 881 -68.08 219.59 52.24
C LYS A 881 -67.55 219.02 50.93
N VAL A 882 -68.44 218.60 50.02
CA VAL A 882 -68.08 218.03 48.72
C VAL A 882 -67.48 219.08 47.77
N ARG A 883 -68.03 220.30 47.73
CA ARG A 883 -67.47 221.40 46.90
C ARG A 883 -66.11 221.89 47.43
N LEU A 884 -65.88 221.85 48.73
CA LEU A 884 -64.62 222.29 49.33
C LEU A 884 -63.47 221.28 49.11
N LEU A 885 -63.76 219.98 49.17
CA LEU A 885 -62.80 218.94 48.81
C LEU A 885 -62.38 219.00 47.33
N GLN A 886 -63.30 219.37 46.42
CA GLN A 886 -62.95 219.65 45.02
C GLN A 886 -62.06 220.91 44.85
N ALA A 887 -62.30 221.96 45.64
CA ALA A 887 -61.55 223.22 45.53
C ALA A 887 -60.12 223.16 46.07
N LEU A 888 -59.85 222.31 47.07
CA LEU A 888 -58.49 222.11 47.61
C LEU A 888 -57.58 221.25 46.70
N ASN A 889 -58.07 220.86 45.52
CA ASN A 889 -57.40 219.97 44.56
C ASN A 889 -56.87 218.66 45.19
N LEU A 890 -57.53 218.22 46.26
CA LEU A 890 -57.26 216.97 46.95
C LEU A 890 -58.02 215.87 46.21
N LYS A 891 -57.34 215.27 45.23
CA LYS A 891 -57.77 213.98 44.66
C LYS A 891 -57.88 212.96 45.81
N SER A 892 -58.93 212.15 45.74
CA SER A 892 -59.44 211.36 46.86
C SER A 892 -58.38 210.46 47.52
N THR A 893 -58.45 210.44 48.85
CA THR A 893 -57.59 209.76 49.82
C THR A 893 -57.59 208.24 49.71
N VAL A 894 -56.47 207.61 50.11
CA VAL A 894 -56.53 206.42 50.99
C VAL A 894 -55.44 206.52 52.05
N PHE A 895 -55.81 206.43 53.33
CA PHE A 895 -54.92 206.04 54.43
C PHE A 895 -55.16 204.56 54.71
N THR A 896 -54.11 203.75 54.76
CA THR A 896 -54.21 202.30 55.00
C THR A 896 -53.28 201.91 56.13
N ASP A 897 -53.83 201.73 57.33
CA ASP A 897 -53.06 201.34 58.52
C ASP A 897 -53.47 199.96 59.04
N GLY A 898 -52.46 199.11 59.23
CA GLY A 898 -52.42 198.07 60.26
C GLY A 898 -53.27 196.82 60.06
N ASN A 899 -54.60 196.95 60.03
CA ASN A 899 -55.49 195.83 60.37
C ASN A 899 -56.53 195.43 59.30
N SER A 900 -56.61 196.16 58.19
CA SER A 900 -57.15 195.70 56.89
C SER A 900 -57.08 196.83 55.86
N PRO A 901 -56.34 196.64 54.76
CA PRO A 901 -56.56 197.42 53.55
C PRO A 901 -56.59 196.57 52.27
N ILE A 902 -57.54 196.93 51.40
CA ILE A 902 -57.68 196.42 50.03
C ILE A 902 -57.17 197.51 49.08
N ASN A 903 -56.57 197.11 47.95
CA ASN A 903 -56.60 197.95 46.76
C ASN A 903 -56.70 197.08 45.49
N LEU A 904 -57.43 197.57 44.48
CA LEU A 904 -57.75 196.86 43.23
C LEU A 904 -57.32 197.71 42.04
N PHE A 905 -56.60 197.09 41.07
CA PHE A 905 -56.61 197.33 39.62
C PHE A 905 -56.48 198.79 39.06
N ASN A 906 -55.77 199.09 37.97
CA ASN A 906 -54.95 198.31 37.03
C ASN A 906 -54.02 199.29 36.25
N THR A 907 -53.25 198.80 35.26
CA THR A 907 -52.36 199.51 34.30
C THR A 907 -50.95 199.86 34.83
N ALA A 908 -49.86 199.79 34.04
CA ALA A 908 -49.60 199.04 32.79
C ALA A 908 -48.07 198.96 32.52
N ASN A 909 -47.65 197.95 31.74
CA ASN A 909 -46.43 197.82 30.90
C ASN A 909 -45.22 198.76 31.14
N GLY A 910 -44.04 198.20 31.48
CA GLY A 910 -42.78 198.96 31.44
C GLY A 910 -41.49 198.25 31.88
N LEU A 911 -40.97 197.37 31.02
CA LEU A 911 -39.56 196.95 30.83
C LEU A 911 -38.47 197.07 31.95
N ILE A 912 -37.85 195.91 32.22
CA ILE A 912 -36.39 195.60 32.16
C ILE A 912 -35.39 196.20 33.17
N GLY A 913 -34.62 195.27 33.77
CA GLY A 913 -33.22 195.44 34.19
C GLY A 913 -32.84 194.48 35.33
N GLY A 914 -32.01 193.45 35.18
CA GLY A 914 -31.29 192.93 34.00
C GLY A 914 -29.89 192.43 34.38
N ASN A 915 -29.55 191.19 33.98
CA ASN A 915 -28.26 190.49 34.15
C ASN A 915 -27.89 190.06 35.59
N GLY A 916 -27.32 188.87 35.82
CA GLY A 916 -27.09 187.77 34.88
C GLY A 916 -26.31 186.60 35.52
N GLN A 917 -26.46 185.42 34.91
CA GLN A 917 -26.08 184.07 35.41
C GLN A 917 -26.98 183.54 36.53
#